data_AF-A0A1N7Q6E8-F1
#
_entry.id   AF-A0A1N7Q6E8-F1
#
_cell.length_a   1.000
_cell.length_b   1.000
_cell.length_c   1.000
_cell.angle_alpha   90.00
_cell.angle_beta   90.00
_cell.angle_gamma   90.00
#
_symmetry.space_group_name_H-M   'P 1'
#
loop_
_entity.id
_entity.type
_entity.pdbx_description
1 polymer ?
#
loop_
_entity_poly.entity_id
_entity_poly.type
_entity_poly.pdbx_seq_one_letter_code
_entity_poly.pdbx_strand_id
1 'polypeptide(L)'
;MSASTTNHPQGIAFGVTSKQPLVKALWLLVFFSWIPILGATTLNPWTVIQGTGCFLLPTATGDLFASLGLPLPALSHLGALLALGSLVAFVLRDRALALALALGLSLQLVPLITGCSARPSDPQASMAFWAAASGLGFALITSMGIFLVRGHIFGAGFASFLAVLFYETIGIALLSNASDSWRAPSLVGQLYTDFAPNPAILIGVILTLLAARVVVKAYADNHAILMHLRVDGLLGKGLIKAFRLWLPMLAIFTVLTAGYSVMWRFADQAAADFIIAQTAVPAPAEPIGLKATLVHIQTEQVRAWRAELEARSLATQTQVNQLVRNSAQETYDFVRDQLPIRAPGTQTKNCRWYDIGCHVMNLAKSMANSIYQGMREGALNKLKAKLDRAEAEAGRGTDAFRTRAVAEIDTMLVAYRERSIAGIGHTFATLQILSTLLFLYTLLVLLKTYLIVLGRVVLHPTWGIVAKLEDGAVPHSHGDTRLSARGALTFGRNRRDVLFVTRDTVVSNSPGSGRIPMPLTAILSRITNRAWRMQRIDLSNCSDTVSLDLPPPASLVEWTLRTDERVIFEFSHFVGMSDKTRIKPLLNFNLVSLIFGRALVYYAEGPGTLLLRTNATAITTRTANGRTSIKAGRSYAPNCFVARDTRAGFAVHSEHHEVMRGNIVVRKSPKDTVVVDTQADNGARSAFGILRYARTFLVPI
;
A
#
# COMPACT_ATOMS: atom_id res chain seq x y z
N MET A 1 -22.81 25.96 70.98
CA MET A 1 -22.76 26.71 69.71
C MET A 1 -21.31 27.03 69.37
N SER A 2 -20.75 26.34 68.38
CA SER A 2 -19.90 26.86 67.29
C SER A 2 -19.12 25.67 66.71
N ALA A 3 -19.48 25.29 65.49
CA ALA A 3 -18.85 24.24 64.72
C ALA A 3 -18.09 24.92 63.57
N SER A 4 -16.80 24.62 63.45
CA SER A 4 -15.94 25.06 62.35
C SER A 4 -15.87 23.94 61.32
N THR A 5 -16.55 24.15 60.20
CA THR A 5 -16.54 23.28 59.01
C THR A 5 -15.57 23.84 57.99
N THR A 6 -14.45 23.14 57.75
CA THR A 6 -13.54 23.42 56.64
C THR A 6 -13.98 22.64 55.41
N ASN A 7 -14.51 23.38 54.42
CA ASN A 7 -14.86 22.89 53.09
C ASN A 7 -13.59 22.56 52.27
N HIS A 8 -13.48 21.31 51.81
CA HIS A 8 -12.58 20.94 50.72
C HIS A 8 -13.26 21.24 49.37
N PRO A 9 -12.57 21.87 48.40
CA PRO A 9 -13.10 22.03 47.05
C PRO A 9 -13.04 20.70 46.32
N GLN A 10 -14.22 20.14 45.98
CA GLN A 10 -14.33 19.04 45.04
C GLN A 10 -13.89 19.53 43.66
N GLY A 11 -12.66 19.16 43.26
CA GLY A 11 -12.20 19.29 41.90
C GLY A 11 -13.03 18.39 40.99
N ILE A 12 -13.85 19.01 40.13
CA ILE A 12 -14.57 18.34 39.07
C ILE A 12 -13.55 17.73 38.11
N ALA A 13 -13.38 16.41 38.21
CA ALA A 13 -12.62 15.64 37.24
C ALA A 13 -13.37 15.68 35.91
N PHE A 14 -12.90 16.50 34.97
CA PHE A 14 -13.30 16.39 33.57
C PHE A 14 -12.79 15.04 33.03
N GLY A 15 -13.65 14.04 33.11
CA GLY A 15 -13.48 12.80 32.36
C GLY A 15 -13.38 13.16 30.89
N VAL A 16 -12.16 13.09 30.34
CA VAL A 16 -11.92 13.13 28.89
C VAL A 16 -12.56 11.87 28.32
N THR A 17 -13.85 11.98 28.00
CA THR A 17 -14.60 10.95 27.29
C THR A 17 -13.85 10.66 26.00
N SER A 18 -13.57 9.37 25.80
CA SER A 18 -12.67 8.89 24.78
C SER A 18 -13.06 9.48 23.42
N LYS A 19 -12.14 10.15 22.74
CA LYS A 19 -12.28 10.59 21.33
C LYS A 19 -12.42 9.41 20.34
N GLN A 20 -12.54 8.18 20.85
CA GLN A 20 -12.60 6.96 20.06
C GLN A 20 -13.84 6.81 19.18
N PRO A 21 -15.09 7.17 19.55
CA PRO A 21 -16.24 6.94 18.69
C PRO A 21 -16.25 7.89 17.49
N LEU A 22 -15.79 9.14 17.67
CA LEU A 22 -15.73 10.13 16.61
C LEU A 22 -14.60 9.83 15.62
N VAL A 23 -13.44 9.38 16.11
CA VAL A 23 -12.35 8.85 15.27
C VAL A 23 -12.79 7.56 14.55
N LYS A 24 -13.50 6.65 15.23
CA LYS A 24 -14.05 5.43 14.59
C LYS A 24 -15.10 5.76 13.52
N ALA A 25 -15.96 6.75 13.73
CA ALA A 25 -16.97 7.20 12.76
C ALA A 25 -16.33 7.91 11.56
N LEU A 26 -15.31 8.74 11.78
CA LEU A 26 -14.51 9.36 10.73
C LEU A 26 -13.80 8.29 9.88
N TRP A 27 -13.20 7.28 10.51
CA TRP A 27 -12.58 6.16 9.79
C TRP A 27 -13.58 5.25 9.09
N LEU A 28 -14.79 5.08 9.64
CA LEU A 28 -15.87 4.37 8.96
C LEU A 28 -16.31 5.12 7.69
N LEU A 29 -16.39 6.45 7.74
CA LEU A 29 -16.68 7.32 6.58
C LEU A 29 -15.54 7.30 5.55
N VAL A 30 -14.29 7.32 6.00
CA VAL A 30 -13.10 7.11 5.14
C VAL A 30 -13.17 5.72 4.51
N PHE A 31 -13.49 4.67 5.27
CA PHE A 31 -13.66 3.32 4.74
C PHE A 31 -14.79 3.23 3.70
N PHE A 32 -15.96 3.84 3.95
CA PHE A 32 -17.02 3.93 2.95
C PHE A 32 -16.60 4.73 1.70
N SER A 33 -15.68 5.69 1.83
CA SER A 33 -15.08 6.36 0.67
C SER A 33 -14.05 5.49 -0.08
N TRP A 34 -13.49 4.48 0.59
CA TRP A 34 -12.54 3.50 0.03
C TRP A 34 -13.23 2.29 -0.62
N ILE A 35 -14.51 2.07 -0.32
CA ILE A 35 -15.32 1.04 -0.96
C ILE A 35 -15.41 1.28 -2.48
N PRO A 36 -15.87 2.44 -3.01
CA PRO A 36 -15.90 2.75 -4.46
C PRO A 36 -14.57 2.48 -5.17
N ILE A 37 -13.49 2.78 -4.45
CA ILE A 37 -12.13 2.63 -4.90
C ILE A 37 -11.81 1.16 -5.14
N LEU A 38 -12.15 0.22 -4.26
CA LEU A 38 -11.89 -1.23 -4.43
C LEU A 38 -12.49 -1.84 -5.70
N GLY A 39 -13.39 -1.15 -6.41
CA GLY A 39 -14.27 -1.75 -7.43
C GLY A 39 -13.91 -1.44 -8.87
N ALA A 40 -13.00 -0.50 -9.09
CA ALA A 40 -12.62 -0.09 -10.43
C ALA A 40 -11.66 -1.07 -11.13
N THR A 41 -11.71 -2.38 -10.83
CA THR A 41 -11.00 -3.39 -11.62
C THR A 41 -11.86 -3.85 -12.79
N THR A 42 -11.46 -3.48 -14.01
CA THR A 42 -11.82 -4.22 -15.24
C THR A 42 -11.07 -5.56 -15.35
N LEU A 43 -10.32 -5.96 -14.33
CA LEU A 43 -9.90 -7.36 -14.16
C LEU A 43 -11.05 -8.16 -13.58
N ASN A 44 -12.10 -8.30 -14.37
CA ASN A 44 -13.16 -9.24 -14.11
C ASN A 44 -12.76 -10.59 -14.75
N PRO A 45 -12.32 -11.61 -13.98
CA PRO A 45 -12.07 -12.93 -14.55
C PRO A 45 -13.32 -13.52 -15.22
N TRP A 46 -14.54 -13.05 -14.87
CA TRP A 46 -15.78 -13.45 -15.53
C TRP A 46 -16.06 -12.79 -16.88
N THR A 47 -15.50 -11.64 -17.25
CA THR A 47 -15.67 -11.06 -18.60
C THR A 47 -14.85 -11.81 -19.64
N VAL A 48 -13.78 -12.47 -19.22
CA VAL A 48 -13.02 -13.45 -20.04
C VAL A 48 -13.86 -14.72 -20.25
N ILE A 49 -14.63 -15.14 -19.23
CA ILE A 49 -15.50 -16.32 -19.30
C ILE A 49 -16.80 -16.03 -20.09
N GLN A 50 -17.30 -14.79 -20.09
CA GLN A 50 -18.54 -14.38 -20.76
C GLN A 50 -18.37 -13.93 -22.22
N GLY A 51 -17.17 -14.04 -22.81
CA GLY A 51 -16.94 -13.79 -24.24
C GLY A 51 -17.05 -12.34 -24.71
N THR A 52 -17.43 -11.39 -23.85
CA THR A 52 -17.52 -9.95 -24.18
C THR A 52 -16.19 -9.21 -24.05
N GLY A 53 -15.17 -9.85 -23.46
CA GLY A 53 -13.76 -9.48 -23.59
C GLY A 53 -13.01 -10.53 -24.38
N CYS A 54 -12.84 -10.32 -25.68
CA CYS A 54 -12.02 -11.20 -26.51
C CYS A 54 -10.52 -10.96 -26.23
N PHE A 55 -9.80 -11.98 -25.80
CA PHE A 55 -8.46 -12.20 -26.32
C PHE A 55 -8.63 -12.66 -27.78
N LEU A 56 -8.62 -11.71 -28.71
CA LEU A 56 -8.44 -12.05 -30.12
C LEU A 56 -6.99 -12.53 -30.28
N LEU A 57 -6.80 -13.85 -30.21
CA LEU A 57 -5.61 -14.51 -30.72
C LEU A 57 -5.56 -14.30 -32.23
N PRO A 58 -4.54 -13.63 -32.78
CA PRO A 58 -4.31 -13.66 -34.22
C PRO A 58 -3.88 -15.07 -34.61
N THR A 59 -4.38 -15.55 -35.74
CA THR A 59 -3.92 -16.78 -36.38
C THR A 59 -2.43 -16.66 -36.71
N ALA A 60 -1.59 -17.35 -35.94
CA ALA A 60 -0.17 -17.47 -36.22
C ALA A 60 0.05 -18.42 -37.40
N THR A 61 0.37 -17.88 -38.56
CA THR A 61 0.86 -18.65 -39.70
C THR A 61 2.32 -19.03 -39.44
N GLY A 62 2.54 -20.20 -38.83
CA GLY A 62 3.88 -20.77 -38.64
C GLY A 62 3.94 -21.84 -37.54
N ASP A 63 3.28 -22.97 -37.73
CA ASP A 63 3.24 -24.08 -36.77
C ASP A 63 4.29 -25.17 -37.07
N LEU A 64 5.24 -25.39 -36.15
CA LEU A 64 6.05 -26.63 -36.13
C LEU A 64 5.23 -27.81 -35.54
N PHE A 65 4.31 -27.54 -34.61
CA PHE A 65 3.57 -28.58 -33.87
C PHE A 65 2.30 -29.07 -34.57
N ALA A 66 1.75 -28.31 -35.53
CA ALA A 66 0.67 -28.80 -36.40
C ALA A 66 1.12 -30.02 -37.22
N SER A 67 2.41 -30.12 -37.57
CA SER A 67 2.96 -31.29 -38.26
C SER A 67 3.02 -32.57 -37.41
N LEU A 68 2.89 -32.44 -36.07
CA LEU A 68 2.98 -33.55 -35.11
C LEU A 68 1.61 -33.90 -34.48
N GLY A 69 0.52 -33.23 -34.87
CA GLY A 69 -0.84 -33.58 -34.45
C GLY A 69 -1.16 -33.38 -32.95
N LEU A 70 -0.34 -32.61 -32.21
CA LEU A 70 -0.54 -32.37 -30.78
C LEU A 70 -1.31 -31.07 -30.55
N PRO A 71 -2.39 -31.07 -29.73
CA PRO A 71 -3.26 -29.91 -29.51
C PRO A 71 -2.68 -29.00 -28.40
N LEU A 72 -1.48 -28.47 -28.60
CA LEU A 72 -0.89 -27.46 -27.71
C LEU A 72 -0.79 -26.12 -28.44
N PRO A 73 -1.29 -25.01 -27.85
CA PRO A 73 -1.20 -23.69 -28.46
C PRO A 73 0.27 -23.29 -28.68
N ALA A 74 0.56 -22.78 -29.88
CA ALA A 74 1.88 -22.53 -30.45
C ALA A 74 2.91 -21.92 -29.48
N LEU A 75 3.82 -22.75 -28.95
CA LEU A 75 5.05 -22.31 -28.31
C LEU A 75 6.13 -22.13 -29.37
N SER A 76 6.71 -20.92 -29.46
CA SER A 76 7.89 -20.68 -30.30
C SER A 76 9.05 -21.59 -29.86
N HIS A 77 10.04 -21.86 -30.74
CA HIS A 77 11.21 -22.70 -30.40
C HIS A 77 11.94 -22.22 -29.13
N LEU A 78 12.03 -20.90 -28.94
CA LEU A 78 12.62 -20.31 -27.75
C LEU A 78 11.75 -20.54 -26.51
N GLY A 79 10.42 -20.52 -26.64
CA GLY A 79 9.48 -20.83 -25.57
C GLY A 79 9.55 -22.30 -25.14
N ALA A 80 9.66 -23.23 -26.09
CA ALA A 80 9.87 -24.63 -25.79
C ALA A 80 11.20 -24.86 -25.03
N LEU A 81 12.28 -24.20 -25.45
CA LEU A 81 13.59 -24.25 -24.78
C LEU A 81 13.55 -23.62 -23.37
N LEU A 82 12.87 -22.50 -23.19
CA LEU A 82 12.70 -21.85 -21.89
C LEU A 82 11.84 -22.70 -20.94
N ALA A 83 10.78 -23.33 -21.44
CA ALA A 83 9.96 -24.26 -20.67
C ALA A 83 10.77 -25.49 -20.24
N LEU A 84 11.47 -26.14 -21.17
CA LEU A 84 12.30 -27.31 -20.90
C LEU A 84 13.46 -26.97 -19.95
N GLY A 85 14.15 -25.86 -20.20
CA GLY A 85 15.24 -25.37 -19.36
C GLY A 85 14.77 -25.01 -17.95
N SER A 86 13.58 -24.42 -17.80
CA SER A 86 12.99 -24.15 -16.48
C SER A 86 12.70 -25.43 -15.70
N LEU A 87 12.20 -26.47 -16.39
CA LEU A 87 11.90 -27.78 -15.81
C LEU A 87 13.19 -28.48 -15.36
N VAL A 88 14.22 -28.48 -16.22
CA VAL A 88 15.53 -29.09 -15.93
C VAL A 88 16.21 -28.36 -14.76
N ALA A 89 16.24 -27.03 -14.77
CA ALA A 89 16.79 -26.25 -13.65
C ALA A 89 16.04 -26.49 -12.34
N PHE A 90 14.71 -26.67 -12.40
CA PHE A 90 13.89 -27.00 -11.23
C PHE A 90 14.23 -28.39 -10.66
N VAL A 91 14.40 -29.39 -11.53
CA VAL A 91 14.82 -30.76 -11.16
C VAL A 91 16.22 -30.77 -10.54
N LEU A 92 17.14 -29.98 -11.09
CA LEU A 92 18.52 -29.83 -10.58
C LEU A 92 18.62 -28.99 -9.30
N ARG A 93 17.48 -28.54 -8.75
CA ARG A 93 17.37 -27.69 -7.54
C ARG A 93 18.01 -26.30 -7.67
N ASP A 94 18.36 -25.86 -8.88
CA ASP A 94 18.77 -24.48 -9.11
C ASP A 94 17.53 -23.60 -9.32
N ARG A 95 16.95 -23.19 -8.19
CA ARG A 95 15.70 -22.43 -8.15
C ARG A 95 15.82 -21.05 -8.78
N ALA A 96 17.02 -20.46 -8.79
CA ALA A 96 17.24 -19.13 -9.38
C ALA A 96 17.20 -19.22 -10.90
N LEU A 97 17.86 -20.22 -11.47
CA LEU A 97 17.85 -20.50 -12.91
C LEU A 97 16.46 -20.94 -13.39
N ALA A 98 15.77 -21.81 -12.64
CA ALA A 98 14.42 -22.26 -12.96
C ALA A 98 13.41 -21.10 -13.02
N LEU A 99 13.46 -20.20 -12.03
CA LEU A 99 12.62 -19.00 -12.01
C LEU A 99 12.98 -18.04 -13.15
N ALA A 100 14.26 -17.86 -13.47
CA ALA A 100 14.69 -16.99 -14.56
C ALA A 100 14.18 -17.48 -15.92
N LEU A 101 14.25 -18.79 -16.17
CA LEU A 101 13.79 -19.42 -17.42
C LEU A 101 12.27 -19.47 -17.52
N ALA A 102 11.56 -19.76 -16.42
CA ALA A 102 10.10 -19.70 -16.37
C ALA A 102 9.55 -18.28 -16.54
N LEU A 103 10.26 -17.25 -16.06
CA LEU A 103 9.87 -15.86 -16.34
C LEU A 103 10.20 -15.43 -17.77
N GLY A 104 11.32 -15.88 -18.35
CA GLY A 104 11.61 -15.68 -19.77
C GLY A 104 10.50 -16.25 -20.66
N LEU A 105 9.98 -17.42 -20.31
CA LEU A 105 8.82 -18.02 -20.96
C LEU A 105 7.57 -17.14 -20.83
N SER A 106 7.32 -16.58 -19.64
CA SER A 106 6.17 -15.70 -19.43
C SER A 106 6.24 -14.42 -20.25
N LEU A 107 7.45 -13.84 -20.45
CA LEU A 107 7.66 -12.66 -21.30
C LEU A 107 7.43 -12.97 -22.78
N GLN A 108 7.76 -14.18 -23.24
CA GLN A 108 7.39 -14.64 -24.57
C GLN A 108 5.88 -14.81 -24.76
N LEU A 109 5.15 -15.09 -23.68
CA LEU A 109 3.70 -15.20 -23.70
C LEU A 109 3.01 -13.84 -23.55
N VAL A 110 3.71 -12.76 -23.15
CA VAL A 110 3.13 -11.41 -22.99
C VAL A 110 2.43 -10.91 -24.26
N PRO A 111 2.97 -11.06 -25.50
CA PRO A 111 2.23 -10.70 -26.71
C PRO A 111 0.92 -11.48 -26.87
N LEU A 112 0.93 -12.77 -26.53
CA LEU A 112 -0.25 -13.64 -26.51
C LEU A 112 -1.28 -13.20 -25.45
N ILE A 113 -0.80 -12.70 -24.30
CA ILE A 113 -1.58 -12.22 -23.15
C ILE A 113 -1.90 -10.72 -23.24
N THR A 114 -1.44 -9.98 -24.26
CA THR A 114 -1.74 -8.54 -24.40
C THR A 114 -2.40 -8.19 -25.72
N GLY A 115 -2.44 -9.12 -26.68
CA GLY A 115 -3.06 -8.89 -27.99
C GLY A 115 -2.30 -7.88 -28.88
N CYS A 116 -1.08 -7.48 -28.48
CA CYS A 116 -0.27 -6.50 -29.21
C CYS A 116 0.64 -7.20 -30.24
N SER A 117 0.56 -6.80 -31.50
CA SER A 117 1.46 -7.29 -32.57
C SER A 117 2.81 -6.58 -32.53
N ALA A 118 3.91 -7.34 -32.46
CA ALA A 118 5.24 -6.78 -32.61
C ALA A 118 5.51 -6.38 -34.08
N ARG A 119 6.08 -5.19 -34.32
CA ARG A 119 6.62 -4.81 -35.64
C ARG A 119 8.11 -5.16 -35.64
N PRO A 120 8.59 -5.92 -36.64
CA PRO A 120 9.10 -5.23 -37.82
C PRO A 120 8.95 -6.01 -39.15
N SER A 121 8.93 -5.27 -40.26
CA SER A 121 8.95 -5.81 -41.63
C SER A 121 10.35 -6.22 -42.12
N ASP A 122 11.40 -5.96 -41.33
CA ASP A 122 12.80 -6.25 -41.65
C ASP A 122 13.38 -7.32 -40.70
N PRO A 123 13.83 -8.48 -41.22
CA PRO A 123 14.41 -9.57 -40.44
C PRO A 123 15.63 -9.17 -39.59
N GLN A 124 16.50 -8.27 -40.06
CA GLN A 124 17.70 -7.88 -39.31
C GLN A 124 17.36 -6.93 -38.15
N ALA A 125 16.44 -5.99 -38.39
CA ALA A 125 15.88 -5.16 -37.33
C ALA A 125 15.13 -6.00 -36.29
N SER A 126 14.44 -7.08 -36.73
CA SER A 126 13.77 -8.03 -35.84
C SER A 126 14.75 -8.73 -34.89
N MET A 127 15.92 -9.14 -35.38
CA MET A 127 16.87 -9.92 -34.60
C MET A 127 17.59 -9.06 -33.56
N ALA A 128 18.01 -7.84 -33.96
CA ALA A 128 18.56 -6.84 -33.03
C ALA A 128 17.52 -6.42 -31.98
N PHE A 129 16.26 -6.28 -32.39
CA PHE A 129 15.13 -5.99 -31.51
C PHE A 129 14.91 -7.10 -30.47
N TRP A 130 14.80 -8.36 -30.90
CA TRP A 130 14.58 -9.49 -30.00
C TRP A 130 15.79 -9.72 -29.08
N ALA A 131 17.01 -9.47 -29.54
CA ALA A 131 18.21 -9.51 -28.70
C ALA A 131 18.18 -8.41 -27.61
N ALA A 132 17.83 -7.17 -27.97
CA ALA A 132 17.71 -6.07 -27.02
C ALA A 132 16.57 -6.29 -26.02
N ALA A 133 15.39 -6.72 -26.48
CA ALA A 133 14.24 -7.01 -25.64
C ALA A 133 14.50 -8.19 -24.69
N SER A 134 15.19 -9.24 -25.17
CA SER A 134 15.59 -10.39 -24.33
C SER A 134 16.64 -10.02 -23.31
N GLY A 135 17.63 -9.20 -23.68
CA GLY A 135 18.65 -8.68 -22.76
C GLY A 135 18.05 -7.79 -21.66
N LEU A 136 17.14 -6.90 -22.03
CA LEU A 136 16.39 -6.08 -21.08
C LEU A 136 15.51 -6.95 -20.17
N GLY A 137 14.77 -7.90 -20.75
CA GLY A 137 13.95 -8.86 -20.00
C GLY A 137 14.77 -9.66 -18.99
N PHE A 138 15.93 -10.18 -19.39
CA PHE A 138 16.83 -10.90 -18.49
C PHE A 138 17.32 -10.00 -17.35
N ALA A 139 17.83 -8.81 -17.65
CA ALA A 139 18.30 -7.86 -16.64
C ALA A 139 17.20 -7.47 -15.64
N LEU A 140 15.97 -7.30 -16.13
CA LEU A 140 14.78 -7.05 -15.31
C LEU A 140 14.48 -8.22 -14.38
N ILE A 141 14.46 -9.44 -14.91
CA ILE A 141 14.19 -10.67 -14.17
C ILE A 141 15.24 -10.91 -13.09
N THR A 142 16.52 -10.81 -13.44
CA THR A 142 17.62 -10.98 -12.48
C THR A 142 17.53 -9.94 -11.37
N SER A 143 17.22 -8.69 -11.72
CA SER A 143 17.05 -7.60 -10.74
C SER A 143 15.85 -7.83 -9.82
N MET A 144 14.71 -8.28 -10.36
CA MET A 144 13.52 -8.66 -9.59
C MET A 144 13.79 -9.86 -8.68
N GLY A 145 14.46 -10.90 -9.18
CA GLY A 145 14.83 -12.09 -8.40
C GLY A 145 15.75 -11.75 -7.23
N ILE A 146 16.78 -10.94 -7.47
CA ILE A 146 17.68 -10.43 -6.41
C ILE A 146 16.89 -9.60 -5.39
N PHE A 147 15.96 -8.76 -5.84
CA PHE A 147 15.09 -7.98 -4.95
C PHE A 147 14.19 -8.86 -4.09
N LEU A 148 13.55 -9.88 -4.68
CA LEU A 148 12.65 -10.79 -3.98
C LEU A 148 13.40 -11.61 -2.92
N VAL A 149 14.63 -12.05 -3.23
CA VAL A 149 15.43 -12.92 -2.35
C VAL A 149 16.23 -12.14 -1.31
N ARG A 150 17.03 -11.16 -1.74
CA ARG A 150 17.97 -10.43 -0.84
C ARG A 150 17.36 -9.20 -0.21
N GLY A 151 16.31 -8.68 -0.81
CA GLY A 151 15.56 -7.61 -0.21
C GLY A 151 16.16 -6.20 -0.32
N HIS A 152 17.19 -5.98 -1.12
CA HIS A 152 17.74 -4.65 -1.29
C HIS A 152 16.88 -3.83 -2.28
N ILE A 153 16.01 -2.96 -1.74
CA ILE A 153 15.25 -1.97 -2.52
C ILE A 153 16.20 -1.01 -3.26
N PHE A 154 17.44 -0.83 -2.78
CA PHE A 154 18.47 -0.01 -3.41
C PHE A 154 19.56 -0.82 -4.13
N GLY A 155 19.31 -2.09 -4.44
CA GLY A 155 20.21 -2.83 -5.32
C GLY A 155 20.29 -2.13 -6.68
N ALA A 156 21.49 -1.93 -7.23
CA ALA A 156 21.70 -1.17 -8.47
C ALA A 156 20.79 -1.63 -9.62
N GLY A 157 20.54 -2.93 -9.76
CA GLY A 157 19.62 -3.48 -10.76
C GLY A 157 18.16 -3.08 -10.55
N PHE A 158 17.64 -3.16 -9.32
CA PHE A 158 16.26 -2.76 -9.01
C PHE A 158 16.07 -1.24 -9.05
N ALA A 159 17.07 -0.48 -8.61
CA ALA A 159 17.07 0.98 -8.75
C ALA A 159 17.07 1.41 -10.22
N SER A 160 17.86 0.75 -11.07
CA SER A 160 17.87 0.99 -12.52
C SER A 160 16.53 0.64 -13.15
N PHE A 161 15.90 -0.47 -12.75
CA PHE A 161 14.56 -0.83 -13.17
C PHE A 161 13.51 0.23 -12.80
N LEU A 162 13.50 0.67 -11.53
CA LEU A 162 12.61 1.73 -11.10
C LEU A 162 12.89 3.02 -11.88
N ALA A 163 14.17 3.38 -12.09
CA ALA A 163 14.53 4.56 -12.86
C ALA A 163 14.01 4.50 -14.31
N VAL A 164 14.14 3.36 -15.00
CA VAL A 164 13.60 3.16 -16.35
C VAL A 164 12.08 3.27 -16.32
N LEU A 165 11.40 2.62 -15.38
CA LEU A 165 9.94 2.71 -15.28
C LEU A 165 9.46 4.12 -14.92
N PHE A 166 10.15 4.83 -14.04
CA PHE A 166 9.87 6.22 -13.68
C PHE A 166 10.12 7.17 -14.86
N TYR A 167 11.20 6.96 -15.61
CA TYR A 167 11.48 7.69 -16.83
C TYR A 167 10.35 7.48 -17.85
N GLU A 168 9.96 6.23 -18.10
CA GLU A 168 8.90 5.88 -19.05
C GLU A 168 7.53 6.43 -18.64
N THR A 169 7.20 6.47 -17.35
CA THR A 169 5.88 6.91 -16.89
C THR A 169 5.79 8.38 -16.53
N ILE A 170 6.76 8.91 -15.79
CA ILE A 170 6.76 10.30 -15.30
C ILE A 170 7.59 11.18 -16.22
N GLY A 171 8.77 10.72 -16.65
CA GLY A 171 9.64 11.48 -17.55
C GLY A 171 8.94 11.79 -18.87
N ILE A 172 8.32 10.79 -19.50
CA ILE A 172 7.60 10.94 -20.76
C ILE A 172 6.33 11.78 -20.57
N ALA A 173 5.57 11.60 -19.49
CA ALA A 173 4.39 12.42 -19.22
C ALA A 173 4.73 13.90 -18.98
N LEU A 174 5.87 14.19 -18.33
CA LEU A 174 6.35 15.56 -18.15
C LEU A 174 6.85 16.17 -19.47
N LEU A 175 7.60 15.40 -20.26
CA LEU A 175 8.11 15.82 -21.58
C LEU A 175 6.99 16.00 -22.62
N SER A 176 5.94 15.16 -22.57
CA SER A 176 4.76 15.28 -23.44
C SER A 176 3.86 16.46 -23.06
N ASN A 177 3.89 16.90 -21.80
CA ASN A 177 3.21 18.13 -21.39
C ASN A 177 3.99 19.39 -21.80
N ALA A 178 5.32 19.28 -21.98
CA ALA A 178 6.19 20.38 -22.39
C ALA A 178 6.29 20.56 -23.91
N SER A 179 6.07 19.50 -24.69
CA SER A 179 6.07 19.56 -26.16
C SER A 179 4.66 19.27 -26.69
N ASP A 180 4.14 20.13 -27.57
CA ASP A 180 2.82 19.92 -28.20
C ASP A 180 2.75 18.61 -29.02
N SER A 181 3.90 17.95 -29.25
CA SER A 181 4.00 16.60 -29.79
C SER A 181 3.95 15.54 -28.68
N TRP A 182 2.78 14.98 -28.41
CA TRP A 182 2.53 13.89 -27.45
C TRP A 182 3.24 12.56 -27.78
N ARG A 183 4.12 12.54 -28.79
CA ARG A 183 4.85 11.36 -29.27
C ARG A 183 6.33 11.42 -28.92
N ALA A 184 6.67 11.78 -27.69
CA ALA A 184 7.99 11.41 -27.19
C ALA A 184 8.04 9.87 -27.22
N PRO A 185 8.98 9.25 -27.96
CA PRO A 185 8.97 7.81 -28.15
C PRO A 185 9.35 7.15 -26.83
N SER A 186 8.38 6.53 -26.18
CA SER A 186 8.63 5.63 -25.05
C SER A 186 9.46 4.45 -25.53
N LEU A 187 10.51 4.08 -24.79
CA LEU A 187 11.27 2.86 -25.11
C LEU A 187 10.31 1.66 -25.16
N VAL A 188 9.31 1.63 -24.27
CA VAL A 188 8.31 0.58 -24.28
C VAL A 188 7.27 0.75 -25.39
N GLY A 189 6.90 1.98 -25.76
CA GLY A 189 5.98 2.21 -26.90
C GLY A 189 6.65 2.05 -28.28
N GLN A 190 7.98 2.05 -28.34
CA GLN A 190 8.72 1.55 -29.51
C GLN A 190 8.64 0.02 -29.61
N LEU A 191 8.53 -0.68 -28.47
CA LEU A 191 8.41 -2.15 -28.43
C LEU A 191 6.97 -2.63 -28.64
N TYR A 192 5.97 -1.85 -28.22
CA TYR A 192 4.56 -2.22 -28.24
C TYR A 192 3.73 -1.10 -28.87
N THR A 193 3.07 -1.40 -30.00
CA THR A 193 2.07 -0.49 -30.58
C THR A 193 0.98 -0.21 -29.56
N ASP A 194 0.59 1.06 -29.43
CA ASP A 194 -0.46 1.54 -28.50
C ASP A 194 -0.13 1.43 -27.00
N PHE A 195 1.12 1.12 -26.62
CA PHE A 195 1.52 1.19 -25.22
C PHE A 195 1.64 2.66 -24.77
N ALA A 196 0.62 3.10 -24.03
CA ALA A 196 0.64 4.36 -23.31
C ALA A 196 1.19 4.12 -21.88
N PRO A 197 2.39 4.62 -21.54
CA PRO A 197 2.93 4.46 -20.21
C PRO A 197 2.00 5.13 -19.19
N ASN A 198 1.43 4.32 -18.32
CA ASN A 198 0.49 4.76 -17.30
C ASN A 198 1.14 4.58 -15.92
N PRO A 199 1.21 5.62 -15.07
CA PRO A 199 1.63 5.50 -13.67
C PRO A 199 0.91 4.37 -12.92
N ALA A 200 -0.30 3.99 -13.38
CA ALA A 200 -1.03 2.83 -12.92
C ALA A 200 -0.27 1.52 -13.00
N ILE A 201 0.33 1.27 -14.16
CA ILE A 201 1.04 0.04 -14.46
C ILE A 201 2.29 -0.01 -13.59
N LEU A 202 3.00 1.13 -13.45
CA LEU A 202 4.14 1.25 -12.56
C LEU A 202 3.78 0.90 -11.11
N ILE A 203 2.75 1.53 -10.57
CA ILE A 203 2.27 1.30 -9.21
C ILE A 203 1.86 -0.17 -9.04
N GLY A 204 1.07 -0.71 -9.98
CA GLY A 204 0.64 -2.11 -9.98
C GLY A 204 1.79 -3.10 -9.96
N VAL A 205 2.81 -2.88 -10.80
CA VAL A 205 4.03 -3.72 -10.86
C VAL A 205 4.82 -3.63 -9.56
N ILE A 206 5.07 -2.42 -9.04
CA ILE A 206 5.78 -2.23 -7.76
C ILE A 206 5.05 -2.96 -6.63
N LEU A 207 3.73 -2.83 -6.55
CA LEU A 207 2.95 -3.47 -5.48
C LEU A 207 2.90 -4.99 -5.62
N THR A 208 2.79 -5.49 -6.84
CA THR A 208 2.83 -6.94 -7.10
C THR A 208 4.18 -7.50 -6.68
N LEU A 209 5.27 -6.79 -7.00
CA LEU A 209 6.62 -7.13 -6.55
C LEU A 209 6.78 -7.07 -5.03
N LEU A 210 6.23 -6.06 -4.38
CA LEU A 210 6.21 -5.95 -2.92
C LEU A 210 5.40 -7.10 -2.29
N ALA A 211 4.25 -7.45 -2.87
CA ALA A 211 3.42 -8.54 -2.38
C ALA A 211 4.10 -9.90 -2.55
N ALA A 212 4.66 -10.18 -3.73
CA ALA A 212 5.46 -11.36 -3.99
C ALA A 212 6.64 -11.45 -3.01
N ARG A 213 7.30 -10.31 -2.74
CA ARG A 213 8.38 -10.26 -1.75
C ARG A 213 7.90 -10.58 -0.34
N VAL A 214 6.75 -10.06 0.08
CA VAL A 214 6.17 -10.41 1.38
C VAL A 214 5.94 -11.92 1.48
N VAL A 215 5.43 -12.55 0.42
CA VAL A 215 5.23 -14.02 0.37
C VAL A 215 6.56 -14.76 0.46
N VAL A 216 7.55 -14.39 -0.37
CA VAL A 216 8.89 -15.01 -0.37
C VAL A 216 9.55 -14.85 1.00
N LYS A 217 9.46 -13.67 1.60
CA LYS A 217 9.99 -13.40 2.92
C LYS A 217 9.26 -14.17 4.01
N ALA A 218 7.93 -14.27 3.96
CA ALA A 218 7.16 -15.09 4.88
C ALA A 218 7.53 -16.57 4.79
N TYR A 219 7.80 -17.07 3.59
CA TYR A 219 8.33 -18.42 3.42
C TYR A 219 9.74 -18.55 4.00
N ALA A 220 10.65 -17.63 3.68
CA ALA A 220 12.04 -17.66 4.15
C ALA A 220 12.15 -17.56 5.67
N ASP A 221 11.43 -16.61 6.29
CA ASP A 221 11.42 -16.37 7.74
C ASP A 221 10.84 -17.58 8.52
N ASN A 222 10.10 -18.48 7.86
CA ASN A 222 9.51 -19.67 8.46
C ASN A 222 10.09 -20.99 7.93
N HIS A 223 11.10 -20.94 7.06
CA HIS A 223 11.63 -22.12 6.39
C HIS A 223 12.09 -23.19 7.38
N ALA A 224 12.77 -22.81 8.47
CA ALA A 224 13.22 -23.75 9.51
C ALA A 224 12.04 -24.50 10.17
N ILE A 225 10.98 -23.79 10.53
CA ILE A 225 9.76 -24.36 11.12
C ILE A 225 9.07 -25.30 10.11
N LEU A 226 8.96 -24.88 8.85
CA LEU A 226 8.35 -25.67 7.79
C LEU A 226 9.16 -26.95 7.49
N MET A 227 10.48 -26.88 7.53
CA MET A 227 11.35 -28.05 7.34
C MET A 227 11.28 -29.00 8.53
N HIS A 228 11.23 -28.50 9.76
CA HIS A 228 11.03 -29.34 10.94
C HIS A 228 9.70 -30.12 10.86
N LEU A 229 8.61 -29.41 10.55
CA LEU A 229 7.30 -30.03 10.30
C LEU A 229 7.32 -31.05 9.16
N ARG A 230 8.14 -30.83 8.13
CA ARG A 230 8.25 -31.73 6.98
C ARG A 230 8.95 -33.03 7.39
N VAL A 231 10.04 -32.92 8.15
CA VAL A 231 10.80 -34.07 8.66
C VAL A 231 9.90 -34.93 9.55
N ASP A 232 9.07 -34.31 10.38
CA ASP A 232 8.15 -35.02 11.27
C ASP A 232 6.89 -35.57 10.56
N GLY A 233 6.74 -35.35 9.25
CA GLY A 233 5.55 -35.76 8.48
C GLY A 233 4.27 -35.00 8.87
N LEU A 234 4.40 -33.89 9.60
CA LEU A 234 3.29 -33.10 10.15
C LEU A 234 2.92 -31.90 9.27
N LEU A 235 3.78 -31.48 8.33
CA LEU A 235 3.58 -30.27 7.51
C LEU A 235 2.23 -30.24 6.80
N GLY A 236 1.88 -31.30 6.07
CA GLY A 236 0.60 -31.37 5.34
C GLY A 236 -0.61 -31.28 6.27
N LYS A 237 -0.57 -32.02 7.39
CA LYS A 237 -1.63 -31.99 8.41
C LYS A 237 -1.78 -30.58 9.01
N GLY A 238 -0.67 -29.88 9.26
CA GLY A 238 -0.67 -28.53 9.85
C GLY A 238 -1.24 -27.50 8.90
N LEU A 239 -0.79 -27.50 7.64
CA LEU A 239 -1.28 -26.61 6.59
C LEU A 239 -2.77 -26.82 6.31
N ILE A 240 -3.23 -28.08 6.19
CA ILE A 240 -4.64 -28.39 5.94
C ILE A 240 -5.51 -27.99 7.14
N LYS A 241 -5.06 -28.28 8.38
CA LYS A 241 -5.80 -27.88 9.58
C LYS A 241 -5.90 -26.36 9.70
N ALA A 242 -4.81 -25.64 9.46
CA ALA A 242 -4.81 -24.18 9.44
C ALA A 242 -5.73 -23.62 8.34
N PHE A 243 -5.66 -24.18 7.13
CA PHE A 243 -6.52 -23.77 6.02
C PHE A 243 -8.00 -23.99 6.32
N ARG A 244 -8.39 -25.14 6.89
CA ARG A 244 -9.78 -25.41 7.31
C ARG A 244 -10.29 -24.41 8.34
N LEU A 245 -9.47 -24.08 9.34
CA LEU A 245 -9.82 -23.08 10.36
C LEU A 245 -9.88 -21.67 9.78
N TRP A 246 -9.12 -21.39 8.72
CA TRP A 246 -9.07 -20.12 8.02
C TRP A 246 -10.17 -19.93 6.96
N LEU A 247 -10.75 -21.01 6.46
CA LEU A 247 -11.77 -21.02 5.39
C LEU A 247 -12.93 -20.04 5.61
N PRO A 248 -13.49 -19.85 6.82
CA PRO A 248 -14.56 -18.86 7.03
C PRO A 248 -14.14 -17.42 6.68
N MET A 249 -12.89 -17.05 6.93
CA MET A 249 -12.37 -15.73 6.56
C MET A 249 -12.24 -15.58 5.04
N LEU A 250 -11.76 -16.62 4.36
CA LEU A 250 -11.70 -16.64 2.90
C LEU A 250 -13.12 -16.55 2.30
N ALA A 251 -14.10 -17.25 2.87
CA ALA A 251 -15.49 -17.20 2.42
C ALA A 251 -16.08 -15.79 2.58
N ILE A 252 -15.92 -15.15 3.76
CA ILE A 252 -16.34 -13.77 3.98
C ILE A 252 -15.68 -12.82 2.98
N PHE A 253 -14.36 -12.93 2.79
CA PHE A 253 -13.63 -12.11 1.84
C PHE A 253 -14.12 -12.31 0.40
N THR A 254 -14.39 -13.55 0.00
CA THR A 254 -14.89 -13.89 -1.34
C THR A 254 -16.29 -13.34 -1.57
N VAL A 255 -17.20 -13.50 -0.60
CA VAL A 255 -18.56 -12.95 -0.66
C VAL A 255 -18.54 -11.43 -0.72
N LEU A 256 -17.73 -10.78 0.12
CA LEU A 256 -17.59 -9.32 0.10
C LEU A 256 -17.02 -8.84 -1.23
N THR A 257 -15.96 -9.47 -1.74
CA THR A 257 -15.33 -9.07 -3.02
C THR A 257 -16.26 -9.31 -4.21
N ALA A 258 -16.92 -10.46 -4.27
CA ALA A 258 -17.85 -10.80 -5.34
C ALA A 258 -19.10 -9.92 -5.29
N GLY A 259 -19.76 -9.83 -4.12
CA GLY A 259 -20.94 -8.98 -3.93
C GLY A 259 -20.65 -7.51 -4.23
N TYR A 260 -19.46 -7.04 -3.85
CA TYR A 260 -19.01 -5.70 -4.16
C TYR A 260 -18.75 -5.48 -5.65
N SER A 261 -18.13 -6.44 -6.35
CA SER A 261 -17.93 -6.37 -7.81
C SER A 261 -19.26 -6.31 -8.58
N VAL A 262 -20.27 -7.03 -8.10
CA VAL A 262 -21.63 -7.02 -8.66
C VAL A 262 -22.28 -5.66 -8.41
N MET A 263 -22.26 -5.19 -7.15
CA MET A 263 -22.80 -3.88 -6.77
C MET A 263 -22.17 -2.74 -7.58
N TRP A 264 -20.86 -2.79 -7.84
CA TRP A 264 -20.18 -1.78 -8.63
C TRP A 264 -20.63 -1.77 -10.10
N ARG A 265 -20.84 -2.94 -10.73
CA ARG A 265 -21.38 -2.99 -12.10
C ARG A 265 -22.78 -2.39 -12.18
N PHE A 266 -23.64 -2.70 -11.21
CA PHE A 266 -24.96 -2.10 -11.12
C PHE A 266 -24.86 -0.58 -10.93
N ALA A 267 -23.96 -0.11 -10.06
CA ALA A 267 -23.74 1.32 -9.85
C ALA A 267 -23.20 2.03 -11.11
N ASP A 268 -22.26 1.40 -11.83
CA ASP A 268 -21.69 1.91 -13.09
C ASP A 268 -22.75 2.05 -14.18
N GLN A 269 -23.58 1.01 -14.37
CA GLN A 269 -24.70 1.03 -15.31
C GLN A 269 -25.78 2.03 -14.91
N ALA A 270 -26.22 2.02 -13.64
CA ALA A 270 -27.23 2.97 -13.17
C ALA A 270 -26.75 4.42 -13.25
N ALA A 271 -25.47 4.69 -13.02
CA ALA A 271 -24.88 6.00 -13.21
C ALA A 271 -24.83 6.39 -14.70
N ALA A 272 -24.47 5.46 -15.58
CA ALA A 272 -24.49 5.69 -17.02
C ALA A 272 -25.90 6.06 -17.52
N ASP A 273 -26.90 5.23 -17.18
CA ASP A 273 -28.30 5.43 -17.56
C ASP A 273 -28.84 6.75 -17.02
N PHE A 274 -28.55 7.05 -15.76
CA PHE A 274 -28.94 8.31 -15.12
C PHE A 274 -28.36 9.53 -15.85
N ILE A 275 -27.07 9.49 -16.22
CA ILE A 275 -26.46 10.62 -16.93
C ILE A 275 -27.07 10.77 -18.32
N ILE A 276 -27.23 9.68 -19.08
CA ILE A 276 -27.85 9.72 -20.42
C ILE A 276 -29.24 10.36 -20.34
N ALA A 277 -30.08 9.92 -19.39
CA ALA A 277 -31.43 10.43 -19.19
C ALA A 277 -31.49 11.93 -18.82
N GLN A 278 -30.40 12.50 -18.29
CA GLN A 278 -30.30 13.91 -17.91
C GLN A 278 -29.63 14.76 -19.00
N THR A 279 -29.09 14.14 -20.05
CA THR A 279 -28.48 14.85 -21.17
C THR A 279 -29.41 14.89 -22.37
N ALA A 280 -29.35 15.96 -23.18
CA ALA A 280 -30.06 16.03 -24.45
C ALA A 280 -29.35 15.27 -25.59
N VAL A 281 -28.38 14.41 -25.25
CA VAL A 281 -27.59 13.64 -26.20
C VAL A 281 -28.33 12.35 -26.56
N PRO A 282 -28.35 11.92 -27.84
CA PRO A 282 -28.92 10.63 -28.21
C PRO A 282 -28.29 9.49 -27.41
N ALA A 283 -29.13 8.60 -26.87
CA ALA A 283 -28.66 7.42 -26.16
C ALA A 283 -27.80 6.53 -27.09
N PRO A 284 -26.75 5.88 -26.58
CA PRO A 284 -25.98 4.90 -27.34
C PRO A 284 -26.87 3.71 -27.72
N ALA A 285 -26.57 3.06 -28.85
CA ALA A 285 -27.36 1.94 -29.36
C ALA A 285 -27.38 0.72 -28.43
N GLU A 286 -26.31 0.54 -27.65
CA GLU A 286 -26.16 -0.50 -26.64
C GLU A 286 -25.85 0.13 -25.27
N PRO A 287 -26.27 -0.51 -24.17
CA PRO A 287 -25.90 -0.06 -22.83
C PRO A 287 -24.39 -0.18 -22.63
N ILE A 288 -23.75 0.96 -22.41
CA ILE A 288 -22.30 1.07 -22.19
C ILE A 288 -22.02 1.55 -20.75
N GLY A 289 -20.85 1.18 -20.21
CA GLY A 289 -20.44 1.59 -18.86
C GLY A 289 -20.20 3.11 -18.73
N LEU A 290 -20.13 3.62 -17.50
CA LEU A 290 -20.10 5.07 -17.20
C LEU A 290 -18.98 5.81 -17.94
N LYS A 291 -17.78 5.22 -18.00
CA LYS A 291 -16.64 5.80 -18.73
C LYS A 291 -16.98 6.01 -20.21
N ALA A 292 -17.54 4.99 -20.86
CA ALA A 292 -17.87 5.02 -22.27
C ALA A 292 -19.04 5.99 -22.53
N THR A 293 -20.02 6.04 -21.62
CA THR A 293 -21.11 7.01 -21.64
C THR A 293 -20.62 8.45 -21.58
N LEU A 294 -19.67 8.77 -20.70
CA LEU A 294 -19.08 10.11 -20.64
C LEU A 294 -18.31 10.48 -21.92
N VAL A 295 -17.60 9.52 -22.52
CA VAL A 295 -16.91 9.70 -23.80
C VAL A 295 -17.90 9.89 -24.96
N HIS A 296 -19.00 9.14 -24.96
CA HIS A 296 -20.10 9.26 -25.92
C HIS A 296 -20.74 10.65 -25.84
N ILE A 297 -21.14 11.07 -24.65
CA ILE A 297 -21.72 12.40 -24.40
C ILE A 297 -20.80 13.51 -24.88
N GLN A 298 -19.50 13.44 -24.52
CA GLN A 298 -18.53 14.43 -24.95
C GLN A 298 -18.37 14.45 -26.48
N THR A 299 -18.40 13.28 -27.13
CA THR A 299 -18.26 13.17 -28.58
C THR A 299 -19.47 13.76 -29.30
N GLU A 300 -20.68 13.42 -28.88
CA GLU A 300 -21.91 13.93 -29.49
C GLU A 300 -22.11 15.43 -29.23
N GLN A 301 -21.75 15.93 -28.05
CA GLN A 301 -21.80 17.37 -27.76
C GLN A 301 -20.89 18.17 -28.70
N VAL A 302 -19.64 17.72 -28.86
CA VAL A 302 -18.70 18.39 -29.77
C VAL A 302 -19.16 18.26 -31.22
N ARG A 303 -19.73 17.11 -31.62
CA ARG A 303 -20.31 16.94 -32.96
C ARG A 303 -21.48 17.89 -33.20
N ALA A 304 -22.42 17.98 -32.27
CA ALA A 304 -23.57 18.88 -32.37
C ALA A 304 -23.13 20.34 -32.48
N TRP A 305 -22.13 20.73 -31.68
CA TRP A 305 -21.62 22.09 -31.71
C TRP A 305 -20.84 22.42 -32.98
N ARG A 306 -20.06 21.47 -33.50
CA ARG A 306 -19.41 21.59 -34.81
C ARG A 306 -20.42 21.71 -35.94
N ALA A 307 -21.48 20.89 -35.93
CA ALA A 307 -22.54 20.97 -36.93
C ALA A 307 -23.27 22.33 -36.89
N GLU A 308 -23.51 22.88 -35.69
CA GLU A 308 -24.07 24.21 -35.53
C GLU A 308 -23.11 25.31 -36.02
N LEU A 309 -21.82 25.18 -35.72
CA LEU A 309 -20.78 26.10 -36.19
C LEU A 309 -20.66 26.07 -37.72
N GLU A 310 -20.64 24.88 -38.32
CA GLU A 310 -20.60 24.67 -39.77
C GLU A 310 -21.85 25.22 -40.45
N ALA A 311 -23.04 24.92 -39.93
CA ALA A 311 -24.31 25.45 -40.46
C ALA A 311 -24.37 26.98 -40.42
N ARG A 312 -23.90 27.60 -39.33
CA ARG A 312 -23.83 29.07 -39.21
C ARG A 312 -22.69 29.69 -40.01
N SER A 313 -21.63 28.93 -40.30
CA SER A 313 -20.50 29.38 -41.12
C SER A 313 -20.78 29.33 -42.62
N LEU A 314 -21.60 28.37 -43.05
CA LEU A 314 -22.07 28.20 -44.43
C LEU A 314 -23.28 29.07 -44.75
N ALA A 315 -24.08 29.42 -43.74
CA ALA A 315 -25.09 30.45 -43.85
C ALA A 315 -24.42 31.84 -43.98
N THR A 316 -25.07 32.73 -44.73
CA THR A 316 -24.62 34.08 -45.14
C THR A 316 -23.60 34.78 -44.22
N GLN A 317 -22.68 35.56 -44.81
CA GLN A 317 -21.62 36.35 -44.13
C GLN A 317 -22.10 37.12 -42.87
N THR A 318 -23.37 37.52 -42.84
CA THR A 318 -24.08 38.12 -41.70
C THR A 318 -24.18 37.21 -40.46
N GLN A 319 -24.28 35.89 -40.61
CA GLN A 319 -24.32 34.91 -39.51
C GLN A 319 -22.92 34.54 -39.02
N VAL A 320 -21.91 34.53 -39.89
CA VAL A 320 -20.49 34.47 -39.49
C VAL A 320 -20.13 35.68 -38.61
N ASN A 321 -20.63 36.86 -38.95
CA ASN A 321 -20.49 38.09 -38.15
C ASN A 321 -21.22 38.02 -36.79
N GLN A 322 -22.19 37.11 -36.62
CA GLN A 322 -22.80 36.85 -35.33
C GLN A 322 -21.99 35.86 -34.47
N LEU A 323 -21.19 35.00 -35.10
CA LEU A 323 -20.39 33.96 -34.43
C LEU A 323 -19.01 34.48 -34.00
N VAL A 324 -18.33 35.22 -34.88
CA VAL A 324 -17.07 35.92 -34.59
C VAL A 324 -17.38 37.40 -34.48
N ARG A 325 -17.21 37.92 -33.26
CA ARG A 325 -17.45 39.33 -32.95
C ARG A 325 -16.29 40.18 -33.47
N ASN A 326 -16.40 41.50 -33.36
CA ASN A 326 -15.45 42.39 -34.01
C ASN A 326 -14.05 42.33 -33.37
N SER A 327 -13.91 41.73 -32.19
CA SER A 327 -12.63 41.58 -31.46
C SER A 327 -12.42 40.17 -30.91
N ALA A 328 -11.17 39.86 -30.54
CA ALA A 328 -10.78 38.63 -29.84
C ALA A 328 -11.52 38.47 -28.51
N GLN A 329 -11.65 39.55 -27.74
CA GLN A 329 -12.28 39.52 -26.42
C GLN A 329 -13.79 39.20 -26.51
N GLU A 330 -14.52 39.83 -27.44
CA GLU A 330 -15.95 39.54 -27.63
C GLU A 330 -16.19 38.12 -28.14
N THR A 331 -15.30 37.62 -29.02
CA THR A 331 -15.35 36.24 -29.53
C THR A 331 -15.04 35.24 -28.41
N TYR A 332 -14.04 35.55 -27.58
CA TYR A 332 -13.69 34.76 -26.40
C TYR A 332 -14.85 34.68 -25.40
N ASP A 333 -15.47 35.81 -25.05
CA ASP A 333 -16.57 35.85 -24.09
C ASP A 333 -17.80 35.09 -24.61
N PHE A 334 -18.09 35.19 -25.91
CA PHE A 334 -19.12 34.38 -26.55
C PHE A 334 -18.85 32.88 -26.40
N VAL A 335 -17.64 32.42 -26.76
CA VAL A 335 -17.26 31.00 -26.66
C VAL A 335 -17.26 30.51 -25.20
N ARG A 336 -16.79 31.35 -24.27
CA ARG A 336 -16.81 31.08 -22.83
C ARG A 336 -18.22 30.86 -22.31
N ASP A 337 -19.16 31.68 -22.74
CA ASP A 337 -20.55 31.64 -22.25
C ASP A 337 -21.32 30.46 -22.86
N GLN A 338 -20.93 29.98 -24.05
CA GLN A 338 -21.48 28.77 -24.66
C GLN A 338 -20.91 27.46 -24.08
N LEU A 339 -19.65 27.46 -23.64
CA LEU A 339 -19.04 26.26 -23.05
C LEU A 339 -19.61 25.98 -21.65
N PRO A 340 -20.20 24.80 -21.39
CA PRO A 340 -20.82 24.50 -20.11
C PRO A 340 -19.77 24.44 -18.99
N ILE A 341 -20.05 25.14 -17.88
CA ILE A 341 -19.16 25.16 -16.69
C ILE A 341 -19.11 23.78 -16.02
N ARG A 342 -20.16 22.98 -16.21
CA ARG A 342 -20.39 21.68 -15.55
C ARG A 342 -20.90 20.69 -16.57
N ALA A 343 -20.63 19.41 -16.35
CA ALA A 343 -21.22 18.38 -17.18
C ALA A 343 -22.76 18.44 -17.04
N PRO A 344 -23.55 18.43 -18.13
CA PRO A 344 -25.01 18.49 -18.03
C PRO A 344 -25.57 17.36 -17.15
N GLY A 345 -26.59 17.66 -16.34
CA GLY A 345 -27.22 16.68 -15.43
C GLY A 345 -26.42 16.32 -14.17
N THR A 346 -25.21 16.89 -13.98
CA THR A 346 -24.33 16.51 -12.85
C THR A 346 -24.41 17.44 -11.64
N GLN A 347 -25.56 18.09 -11.41
CA GLN A 347 -25.77 18.84 -10.17
C GLN A 347 -25.81 17.88 -8.98
N THR A 348 -24.92 18.13 -8.00
CA THR A 348 -24.86 17.38 -6.74
C THR A 348 -26.07 17.72 -5.86
N LYS A 349 -26.63 16.72 -5.18
CA LYS A 349 -27.77 16.90 -4.27
C LYS A 349 -27.30 16.86 -2.82
N ASN A 350 -28.02 17.47 -1.88
CA ASN A 350 -27.70 17.29 -0.46
C ASN A 350 -28.11 15.87 -0.03
N CYS A 351 -27.13 15.00 0.18
CA CYS A 351 -27.36 13.63 0.64
C CYS A 351 -27.40 13.58 2.17
N ARG A 352 -28.30 12.76 2.72
CA ARG A 352 -28.25 12.39 4.14
C ARG A 352 -27.09 11.42 4.35
N TRP A 353 -26.44 11.47 5.51
CA TRP A 353 -25.22 10.70 5.81
C TRP A 353 -25.33 9.19 5.61
N TYR A 354 -26.55 8.63 5.69
CA TYR A 354 -26.82 7.21 5.52
C TYR A 354 -27.21 6.82 4.08
N ASP A 355 -27.43 7.78 3.19
CA ASP A 355 -27.78 7.54 1.78
C ASP A 355 -26.51 7.36 0.95
N ILE A 356 -25.93 6.16 1.07
CA ILE A 356 -24.67 5.80 0.41
C ILE A 356 -24.79 5.94 -1.12
N GLY A 357 -25.93 5.55 -1.69
CA GLY A 357 -26.18 5.66 -3.14
C GLY A 357 -26.11 7.11 -3.61
N CYS A 358 -26.74 8.03 -2.89
CA CYS A 358 -26.65 9.46 -3.18
C CYS A 358 -25.21 9.99 -3.08
N HIS A 359 -24.46 9.60 -2.04
CA HIS A 359 -23.07 10.03 -1.87
C HIS A 359 -22.15 9.52 -2.99
N VAL A 360 -22.31 8.27 -3.42
CA VAL A 360 -21.59 7.70 -4.56
C VAL A 360 -21.93 8.44 -5.85
N MET A 361 -23.21 8.73 -6.07
CA MET A 361 -23.67 9.48 -7.24
C MET A 361 -23.10 10.92 -7.25
N ASN A 362 -23.09 11.59 -6.10
CA ASN A 362 -22.49 12.90 -5.96
C ASN A 362 -20.98 12.89 -6.21
N LEU A 363 -20.28 11.84 -5.79
CA LEU A 363 -18.85 11.68 -6.07
C LEU A 363 -18.63 11.59 -7.58
N ALA A 364 -19.38 10.74 -8.29
CA ALA A 364 -19.30 10.62 -9.75
C ALA A 364 -19.59 11.97 -10.46
N LYS A 365 -20.63 12.68 -10.01
CA LYS A 365 -20.99 14.01 -10.51
C LYS A 365 -19.91 15.05 -10.23
N SER A 366 -19.34 15.06 -9.03
CA SER A 366 -18.27 15.98 -8.64
C SER A 366 -16.99 15.73 -9.45
N MET A 367 -16.65 14.47 -9.70
CA MET A 367 -15.53 14.09 -10.55
C MET A 367 -15.74 14.54 -12.00
N ALA A 368 -16.91 14.27 -12.58
CA ALA A 368 -17.26 14.75 -13.92
C ALA A 368 -17.17 16.28 -14.01
N ASN A 369 -17.70 17.00 -13.02
CA ASN A 369 -17.61 18.46 -12.96
C ASN A 369 -16.19 18.99 -12.86
N SER A 370 -15.35 18.37 -12.01
CA SER A 370 -13.96 18.78 -11.86
C SER A 370 -13.17 18.62 -13.17
N ILE A 371 -13.40 17.53 -13.90
CA ILE A 371 -12.79 17.31 -15.22
C ILE A 371 -13.25 18.39 -16.20
N TYR A 372 -14.56 18.62 -16.32
CA TYR A 372 -15.10 19.63 -17.24
C TYR A 372 -14.62 21.04 -16.93
N GLN A 373 -14.56 21.42 -15.65
CA GLN A 373 -14.07 22.74 -15.23
C GLN A 373 -12.59 22.94 -15.59
N GLY A 374 -11.72 22.00 -15.21
CA GLY A 374 -10.29 22.09 -15.52
C GLY A 374 -10.03 22.10 -17.03
N MET A 375 -10.79 21.29 -17.79
CA MET A 375 -10.68 21.24 -19.24
C MET A 375 -11.16 22.52 -19.93
N ARG A 376 -12.29 23.07 -19.48
CA ARG A 376 -12.86 24.32 -20.00
C ARG A 376 -11.91 25.49 -19.77
N GLU A 377 -11.40 25.67 -18.56
CA GLU A 377 -10.47 26.76 -18.23
C GLU A 377 -9.18 26.65 -19.05
N GLY A 378 -8.60 25.45 -19.17
CA GLY A 378 -7.41 25.22 -19.99
C GLY A 378 -7.63 25.48 -21.48
N ALA A 379 -8.79 25.12 -22.03
CA ALA A 379 -9.14 25.38 -23.42
C ALA A 379 -9.38 26.87 -23.69
N LEU A 380 -10.12 27.54 -22.80
CA LEU A 380 -10.41 28.97 -22.90
C LEU A 380 -9.14 29.83 -22.80
N ASN A 381 -8.24 29.53 -21.87
CA ASN A 381 -6.97 30.27 -21.74
C ASN A 381 -6.11 30.16 -23.01
N LYS A 382 -6.06 28.97 -23.63
CA LYS A 382 -5.35 28.78 -24.91
C LYS A 382 -6.06 29.49 -26.07
N LEU A 383 -7.40 29.43 -26.13
CA LEU A 383 -8.16 30.13 -27.16
C LEU A 383 -7.93 31.64 -27.10
N LYS A 384 -7.99 32.23 -25.90
CA LYS A 384 -7.75 33.66 -25.70
C LYS A 384 -6.40 34.09 -26.29
N ALA A 385 -5.33 33.39 -25.90
CA ALA A 385 -3.99 33.68 -26.40
C ALA A 385 -3.86 33.55 -27.93
N LYS A 386 -4.61 32.64 -28.55
CA LYS A 386 -4.62 32.48 -30.02
C LYS A 386 -5.45 33.54 -30.73
N LEU A 387 -6.62 33.90 -30.18
CA LEU A 387 -7.46 34.97 -30.72
C LEU A 387 -6.75 36.33 -30.62
N ASP A 388 -6.07 36.61 -29.51
CA ASP A 388 -5.27 37.83 -29.34
C ASP A 388 -4.16 37.93 -30.39
N ARG A 389 -3.49 36.82 -30.72
CA ARG A 389 -2.50 36.76 -31.82
C ARG A 389 -3.14 36.94 -33.20
N ALA A 390 -4.29 36.30 -33.44
CA ALA A 390 -5.01 36.44 -34.70
C ALA A 390 -5.47 37.89 -34.93
N GLU A 391 -5.94 38.58 -33.87
CA GLU A 391 -6.31 40.00 -33.92
C GLU A 391 -5.09 40.88 -34.19
N ALA A 392 -3.95 40.61 -33.52
CA ALA A 392 -2.70 41.35 -33.74
C ALA A 392 -2.15 41.20 -35.16
N GLU A 393 -2.31 40.03 -35.79
CA GLU A 393 -1.79 39.74 -37.14
C GLU A 393 -2.73 40.21 -38.26
N ALA A 394 -4.06 40.02 -38.12
CA ALA A 394 -5.03 40.27 -39.19
C ALA A 394 -5.78 41.60 -39.04
N GLY A 395 -5.65 42.29 -37.91
CA GLY A 395 -6.38 43.52 -37.60
C GLY A 395 -7.82 43.28 -37.16
N ARG A 396 -8.34 44.17 -36.31
CA ARG A 396 -9.69 44.08 -35.74
C ARG A 396 -10.78 44.21 -36.82
N GLY A 397 -11.79 43.34 -36.75
CA GLY A 397 -12.99 43.42 -37.61
C GLY A 397 -12.77 43.07 -39.09
N THR A 398 -11.60 42.59 -39.48
CA THR A 398 -11.31 42.17 -40.86
C THR A 398 -11.89 40.79 -41.15
N ASP A 399 -12.22 40.51 -42.41
CA ASP A 399 -12.65 39.17 -42.82
C ASP A 399 -11.52 38.14 -42.61
N ALA A 400 -10.25 38.57 -42.72
CA ALA A 400 -9.09 37.74 -42.40
C ALA A 400 -9.05 37.31 -40.93
N PHE A 401 -9.36 38.22 -39.99
CA PHE A 401 -9.52 37.88 -38.58
C PHE A 401 -10.66 36.88 -38.38
N ARG A 402 -11.81 37.09 -39.03
CA ARG A 402 -12.98 36.22 -38.90
C ARG A 402 -12.71 34.80 -39.35
N THR A 403 -12.13 34.62 -40.54
CA THR A 403 -11.76 33.29 -41.06
C THR A 403 -10.78 32.59 -40.12
N ARG A 404 -9.79 33.33 -39.59
CA ARG A 404 -8.80 32.76 -38.67
C ARG A 404 -9.39 32.41 -37.31
N ALA A 405 -10.28 33.24 -36.78
CA ALA A 405 -10.97 32.98 -35.52
C ALA A 405 -11.86 31.73 -35.60
N VAL A 406 -12.58 31.51 -36.70
CA VAL A 406 -13.37 30.28 -36.92
C VAL A 406 -12.46 29.05 -36.93
N ALA A 407 -11.34 29.10 -37.65
CA ALA A 407 -10.37 28.01 -37.70
C ALA A 407 -9.76 27.69 -36.32
N GLU A 408 -9.47 28.72 -35.51
CA GLU A 408 -8.94 28.54 -34.15
C GLU A 408 -9.99 28.01 -33.18
N ILE A 409 -11.26 28.39 -33.34
CA ILE A 409 -12.37 27.80 -32.59
C ILE A 409 -12.49 26.31 -32.93
N ASP A 410 -12.56 25.91 -34.22
CA ASP A 410 -12.66 24.49 -34.61
C ASP A 410 -11.49 23.66 -34.07
N THR A 411 -10.27 24.20 -34.19
CA THR A 411 -9.06 23.58 -33.64
C THR A 411 -9.14 23.43 -32.11
N MET A 412 -9.69 24.43 -31.42
CA MET A 412 -9.92 24.35 -29.97
C MET A 412 -10.96 23.29 -29.62
N LEU A 413 -12.05 23.14 -30.39
CA LEU A 413 -13.10 22.14 -30.12
C LEU A 413 -12.58 20.72 -30.24
N VAL A 414 -11.80 20.44 -31.28
CA VAL A 414 -11.14 19.14 -31.47
C VAL A 414 -10.19 18.86 -30.31
N ALA A 415 -9.34 19.82 -29.94
CA ALA A 415 -8.42 19.68 -28.82
C ALA A 415 -9.15 19.54 -27.47
N TYR A 416 -10.27 20.25 -27.28
CA TYR A 416 -11.11 20.15 -26.09
C TYR A 416 -11.73 18.76 -25.99
N ARG A 417 -12.25 18.21 -27.10
CA ARG A 417 -12.78 16.83 -27.16
C ARG A 417 -11.72 15.81 -26.79
N GLU A 418 -10.58 15.82 -27.48
CA GLU A 418 -9.52 14.84 -27.29
C GLU A 418 -9.00 14.87 -25.85
N ARG A 419 -8.72 16.06 -25.31
CA ARG A 419 -8.25 16.18 -23.94
C ARG A 419 -9.32 15.85 -22.91
N SER A 420 -10.60 16.11 -23.17
CA SER A 420 -11.69 15.69 -22.28
C SER A 420 -11.82 14.17 -22.24
N ILE A 421 -11.75 13.51 -23.40
CA ILE A 421 -11.72 12.04 -23.51
C ILE A 421 -10.50 11.48 -22.76
N ALA A 422 -9.32 12.06 -22.97
CA ALA A 422 -8.11 11.67 -22.26
C ALA A 422 -8.23 11.88 -20.74
N GLY A 423 -8.78 13.02 -20.31
CA GLY A 423 -9.01 13.35 -18.90
C GLY A 423 -9.96 12.36 -18.23
N ILE A 424 -11.09 12.04 -18.87
CA ILE A 424 -12.00 10.97 -18.43
C ILE A 424 -11.23 9.65 -18.33
N GLY A 425 -10.44 9.31 -19.36
CA GLY A 425 -9.57 8.12 -19.35
C GLY A 425 -8.65 8.05 -18.15
N HIS A 426 -7.94 9.14 -17.84
CA HIS A 426 -7.01 9.23 -16.71
C HIS A 426 -7.71 9.12 -15.35
N THR A 427 -8.88 9.72 -15.19
CA THR A 427 -9.64 9.63 -13.94
C THR A 427 -10.09 8.20 -13.66
N PHE A 428 -10.65 7.50 -14.65
CA PHE A 428 -11.04 6.09 -14.48
C PHE A 428 -9.83 5.18 -14.29
N ALA A 429 -8.72 5.46 -14.97
CA ALA A 429 -7.47 4.76 -14.72
C ALA A 429 -7.01 4.97 -13.27
N THR A 430 -7.09 6.18 -12.73
CA THR A 430 -6.70 6.49 -11.34
C THR A 430 -7.57 5.74 -10.33
N LEU A 431 -8.89 5.67 -10.55
CA LEU A 431 -9.78 4.85 -9.74
C LEU A 431 -9.38 3.38 -9.79
N GLN A 432 -9.05 2.85 -10.97
CA GLN A 432 -8.58 1.48 -11.16
C GLN A 432 -7.26 1.18 -10.45
N ILE A 433 -6.35 2.16 -10.39
CA ILE A 433 -5.10 2.04 -9.62
C ILE A 433 -5.42 1.86 -8.15
N LEU A 434 -6.25 2.75 -7.63
CA LEU A 434 -6.56 2.79 -6.22
C LEU A 434 -7.37 1.54 -5.81
N SER A 435 -8.20 1.01 -6.72
CA SER A 435 -8.82 -0.31 -6.63
C SER A 435 -7.82 -1.44 -6.48
N THR A 436 -6.86 -1.48 -7.39
CA THR A 436 -5.84 -2.52 -7.43
C THR A 436 -4.95 -2.48 -6.19
N LEU A 437 -4.56 -1.27 -5.77
CA LEU A 437 -3.85 -1.00 -4.52
C LEU A 437 -4.57 -1.59 -3.31
N LEU A 438 -5.87 -1.32 -3.21
CA LEU A 438 -6.65 -1.71 -2.05
C LEU A 438 -6.98 -3.21 -2.08
N PHE A 439 -7.14 -3.79 -3.27
CA PHE A 439 -7.24 -5.25 -3.45
C PHE A 439 -5.95 -5.96 -3.03
N LEU A 440 -4.79 -5.49 -3.49
CA LEU A 440 -3.48 -6.03 -3.10
C LEU A 440 -3.24 -5.90 -1.59
N TYR A 441 -3.60 -4.75 -1.01
CA TYR A 441 -3.56 -4.56 0.44
C TYR A 441 -4.43 -5.60 1.16
N THR A 442 -5.62 -5.89 0.62
CA THR A 442 -6.49 -6.89 1.21
C THR A 442 -5.92 -8.31 1.09
N LEU A 443 -5.32 -8.66 -0.05
CA LEU A 443 -4.60 -9.93 -0.19
C LEU A 443 -3.47 -10.07 0.84
N LEU A 444 -2.73 -8.99 1.13
CA LEU A 444 -1.70 -8.99 2.18
C LEU A 444 -2.28 -9.21 3.57
N VAL A 445 -3.42 -8.59 3.88
CA VAL A 445 -4.12 -8.83 5.15
C VAL A 445 -4.61 -10.27 5.23
N LEU A 446 -5.20 -10.78 4.14
CA LEU A 446 -5.69 -12.14 4.02
C LEU A 446 -4.55 -13.15 4.25
N LEU A 447 -3.39 -12.96 3.61
CA LEU A 447 -2.17 -13.75 3.86
C LEU A 447 -1.71 -13.65 5.31
N LYS A 448 -1.65 -12.44 5.89
CA LYS A 448 -1.27 -12.25 7.30
C LYS A 448 -2.21 -13.02 8.24
N THR A 449 -3.52 -12.99 8.00
CA THR A 449 -4.49 -13.74 8.82
C THR A 449 -4.28 -15.24 8.72
N TYR A 450 -4.00 -15.76 7.52
CA TYR A 450 -3.66 -17.17 7.32
C TYR A 450 -2.41 -17.56 8.12
N LEU A 451 -1.33 -16.77 8.01
CA LEU A 451 -0.09 -17.04 8.75
C LEU A 451 -0.31 -17.02 10.27
N ILE A 452 -1.18 -16.16 10.80
CA ILE A 452 -1.49 -16.15 12.23
C ILE A 452 -2.25 -17.42 12.65
N VAL A 453 -3.22 -17.86 11.84
CA VAL A 453 -3.94 -19.12 12.07
C VAL A 453 -2.96 -20.30 12.01
N LEU A 454 -2.07 -20.30 11.02
CA LEU A 454 -1.01 -21.31 10.89
C LEU A 454 -0.09 -21.31 12.13
N GLY A 455 0.31 -20.15 12.61
CA GLY A 455 1.11 -19.99 13.83
C GLY A 455 0.42 -20.59 15.05
N ARG A 456 -0.88 -20.36 15.24
CA ARG A 456 -1.65 -20.97 16.35
C ARG A 456 -1.72 -22.49 16.25
N VAL A 457 -1.84 -23.05 15.05
CA VAL A 457 -1.95 -24.49 14.85
C VAL A 457 -0.60 -25.18 15.06
N VAL A 458 0.45 -24.66 14.42
CA VAL A 458 1.78 -25.28 14.40
C VAL A 458 2.52 -25.10 15.71
N LEU A 459 2.35 -23.96 16.38
CA LEU A 459 3.02 -23.65 17.65
C LEU A 459 2.20 -24.07 18.87
N HIS A 460 1.13 -24.84 18.65
CA HIS A 460 0.38 -25.45 19.73
C HIS A 460 1.24 -26.52 20.43
N PRO A 461 1.23 -26.60 21.77
CA PRO A 461 2.05 -27.54 22.55
C PRO A 461 1.96 -29.00 22.11
N THR A 462 0.83 -29.43 21.55
CA THR A 462 0.64 -30.80 21.04
C THR A 462 1.58 -31.17 19.90
N TRP A 463 2.19 -30.20 19.24
CA TRP A 463 3.15 -30.41 18.15
C TRP A 463 4.59 -30.42 18.64
N GLY A 464 4.85 -30.04 19.90
CA GLY A 464 6.20 -30.00 20.48
C GLY A 464 7.12 -28.91 19.90
N ILE A 465 6.64 -28.10 18.96
CA ILE A 465 7.44 -27.09 18.28
C ILE A 465 7.49 -25.81 19.10
N VAL A 466 8.71 -25.41 19.44
CA VAL A 466 9.01 -24.12 20.05
C VAL A 466 9.63 -23.24 18.97
N ALA A 467 8.95 -22.17 18.58
CA ALA A 467 9.48 -21.28 17.56
C ALA A 467 10.25 -20.11 18.16
N LYS A 468 11.34 -19.76 17.47
CA LYS A 468 12.29 -18.70 17.80
C LYS A 468 12.37 -17.72 16.63
N LEU A 469 12.81 -16.49 16.89
CA LEU A 469 12.94 -15.49 15.82
C LEU A 469 14.20 -15.71 14.98
N GLU A 470 15.31 -16.02 15.64
CA GLU A 470 16.61 -16.30 15.01
C GLU A 470 17.13 -17.66 15.48
N ASP A 471 17.47 -18.53 14.52
CA ASP A 471 18.24 -19.75 14.73
C ASP A 471 19.71 -19.48 14.29
N GLY A 472 20.73 -19.79 15.10
CA GLY A 472 22.14 -19.59 14.67
C GLY A 472 23.18 -19.31 15.76
N ALA A 473 24.17 -18.46 15.45
CA ALA A 473 25.39 -18.17 16.24
C ALA A 473 25.33 -16.90 17.13
N VAL A 474 24.26 -16.09 17.05
CA VAL A 474 24.08 -14.85 17.86
C VAL A 474 23.87 -15.18 19.34
N PRO A 475 24.82 -14.98 20.29
CA PRO A 475 24.72 -15.51 21.65
C PRO A 475 23.39 -15.20 22.36
N HIS A 476 22.92 -16.12 23.22
CA HIS A 476 21.74 -15.87 24.06
C HIS A 476 22.00 -14.61 24.91
N SER A 477 20.95 -13.81 25.10
CA SER A 477 20.99 -12.67 26.01
C SER A 477 21.22 -13.17 27.44
N HIS A 478 22.46 -13.07 27.88
CA HIS A 478 22.87 -13.15 29.27
C HIS A 478 22.77 -11.80 29.98
N GLY A 479 22.37 -10.75 29.25
CA GLY A 479 22.12 -9.41 29.77
C GLY A 479 21.34 -9.41 31.09
N ASP A 480 21.88 -8.66 32.06
CA ASP A 480 21.26 -8.51 33.37
C ASP A 480 20.09 -7.53 33.26
N THR A 481 18.91 -7.99 33.71
CA THR A 481 17.72 -7.16 33.83
C THR A 481 17.59 -6.66 35.26
N ARG A 482 17.62 -5.34 35.45
CA ARG A 482 17.38 -4.69 36.75
C ARG A 482 16.01 -4.04 36.77
N LEU A 483 15.24 -4.32 37.81
CA LEU A 483 13.92 -3.76 38.02
C LEU A 483 14.00 -2.53 38.93
N SER A 484 13.22 -1.49 38.62
CA SER A 484 13.05 -0.32 39.49
C SER A 484 12.43 -0.70 40.82
N ALA A 485 12.91 -0.10 41.91
CA ALA A 485 12.22 -0.16 43.19
C ALA A 485 11.15 0.95 43.22
N ARG A 486 9.85 0.58 43.29
CA ARG A 486 8.72 1.54 43.34
C ARG A 486 8.67 2.54 42.17
N GLY A 487 9.07 2.12 40.96
CA GLY A 487 9.05 2.98 39.76
C GLY A 487 10.28 3.88 39.59
N ALA A 488 11.22 3.86 40.53
CA ALA A 488 12.46 4.61 40.50
C ALA A 488 13.66 3.71 40.16
N LEU A 489 14.48 4.12 39.18
CA LEU A 489 15.73 3.46 38.84
C LEU A 489 16.91 4.38 39.14
N THR A 490 17.76 3.98 40.09
CA THR A 490 18.89 4.77 40.56
C THR A 490 20.21 4.29 39.97
N PHE A 491 20.99 5.23 39.46
CA PHE A 491 22.33 5.00 38.94
C PHE A 491 23.37 5.46 39.97
N GLY A 492 24.31 4.58 40.30
CA GLY A 492 25.40 4.89 41.23
C GLY A 492 26.45 5.81 40.58
N ARG A 493 27.22 6.50 41.43
CA ARG A 493 28.28 7.46 41.05
C ARG A 493 29.36 6.88 40.13
N ASN A 494 29.57 5.57 40.17
CA ASN A 494 30.63 4.91 39.38
C ASN A 494 30.24 4.64 37.92
N ARG A 495 28.99 4.89 37.54
CA ARG A 495 28.51 4.60 36.18
C ARG A 495 28.81 5.76 35.23
N ARG A 496 29.41 5.45 34.08
CA ARG A 496 29.90 6.46 33.12
C ARG A 496 29.17 6.43 31.77
N ASP A 497 27.97 5.88 31.72
CA ASP A 497 27.22 5.76 30.46
C ASP A 497 26.52 7.07 30.09
N VAL A 498 26.39 7.35 28.79
CA VAL A 498 25.55 8.43 28.28
C VAL A 498 24.19 7.83 27.92
N LEU A 499 23.13 8.31 28.56
CA LEU A 499 21.77 7.85 28.34
C LEU A 499 20.96 8.86 27.53
N PHE A 500 20.12 8.36 26.64
CA PHE A 500 19.06 9.11 25.97
C PHE A 500 17.72 8.62 26.50
N VAL A 501 16.97 9.49 27.17
CA VAL A 501 15.70 9.17 27.83
C VAL A 501 14.57 10.01 27.24
N THR A 502 13.37 9.45 27.13
CA THR A 502 12.18 10.17 26.69
C THR A 502 11.83 11.30 27.66
N ARG A 503 11.21 12.36 27.12
CA ARG A 503 10.93 13.59 27.89
C ARG A 503 9.81 13.45 28.92
N ASP A 504 9.05 12.37 28.87
CA ASP A 504 7.99 12.05 29.83
C ASP A 504 8.51 11.37 31.10
N THR A 505 9.79 11.01 31.13
CA THR A 505 10.43 10.45 32.32
C THR A 505 11.00 11.57 33.18
N VAL A 506 10.76 11.51 34.49
CA VAL A 506 11.31 12.49 35.43
C VAL A 506 12.76 12.09 35.72
N VAL A 507 13.68 13.03 35.50
CA VAL A 507 15.12 12.86 35.73
C VAL A 507 15.52 13.76 36.89
N SER A 508 16.00 13.16 37.98
CA SER A 508 16.51 13.90 39.14
C SER A 508 18.03 13.96 39.12
N ASN A 509 18.61 15.07 39.61
CA ASN A 509 20.05 15.27 39.81
C ASN A 509 20.92 15.23 38.54
N SER A 510 20.36 15.55 37.36
CA SER A 510 21.14 15.77 36.15
C SER A 510 20.47 16.80 35.24
N PRO A 511 21.21 17.79 34.69
CA PRO A 511 20.68 18.65 33.63
C PRO A 511 20.53 17.83 32.34
N GLY A 512 19.31 17.73 31.82
CA GLY A 512 19.04 17.04 30.55
C GLY A 512 19.17 17.97 29.35
N SER A 513 19.95 17.58 28.33
CA SER A 513 20.03 18.34 27.06
C SER A 513 19.23 17.63 25.95
N GLY A 514 18.37 18.35 25.23
CA GLY A 514 17.55 17.75 24.18
C GLY A 514 18.35 17.38 22.92
N ARG A 515 18.42 16.09 22.57
CA ARG A 515 19.11 15.56 21.38
C ARG A 515 18.22 14.58 20.61
N ILE A 516 18.56 14.32 19.35
CA ILE A 516 17.87 13.34 18.49
C ILE A 516 18.87 12.20 18.24
N PRO A 517 18.82 11.09 19.00
CA PRO A 517 19.74 9.99 18.79
C PRO A 517 19.32 9.18 17.55
N MET A 518 20.26 8.85 16.65
CA MET A 518 20.00 8.04 15.44
C MET A 518 18.79 8.53 14.59
N PRO A 519 18.85 9.73 14.00
CA PRO A 519 17.69 10.39 13.36
C PRO A 519 17.05 9.58 12.23
N LEU A 520 17.80 8.71 11.54
CA LEU A 520 17.29 7.95 10.40
C LEU A 520 16.68 6.59 10.79
N THR A 521 16.66 6.23 12.09
CA THR A 521 16.19 4.92 12.55
C THR A 521 14.83 4.99 13.22
N ALA A 522 13.91 4.08 12.86
CA ALA A 522 12.59 3.95 13.48
C ALA A 522 11.78 5.28 13.57
N ILE A 523 11.87 6.12 12.53
CA ILE A 523 11.34 7.50 12.51
C ILE A 523 9.87 7.55 12.95
N LEU A 524 9.00 6.79 12.29
CA LEU A 524 7.57 6.79 12.58
C LEU A 524 7.27 6.32 14.01
N SER A 525 7.91 5.24 14.47
CA SER A 525 7.71 4.75 15.84
C SER A 525 8.25 5.70 16.90
N ARG A 526 9.32 6.43 16.63
CA ARG A 526 9.82 7.48 17.53
C ARG A 526 8.88 8.66 17.61
N ILE A 527 8.32 9.11 16.49
CA ILE A 527 7.36 10.21 16.46
C ILE A 527 6.10 9.83 17.23
N THR A 528 5.52 8.66 16.94
CA THR A 528 4.28 8.21 17.60
C THR A 528 4.44 7.95 19.10
N ASN A 529 5.62 7.52 19.54
CA ASN A 529 5.93 7.27 20.96
C ASN A 529 6.70 8.41 21.64
N ARG A 530 6.71 9.62 21.05
CA ARG A 530 7.37 10.82 21.61
C ARG A 530 8.88 10.64 21.94
N ALA A 531 9.53 9.68 21.28
CA ALA A 531 10.94 9.33 21.42
C ALA A 531 11.81 9.92 20.29
N TRP A 532 11.29 10.87 19.50
CA TRP A 532 12.05 11.55 18.46
C TRP A 532 13.14 12.46 19.05
N ARG A 533 12.76 13.32 20.01
CA ARG A 533 13.69 14.20 20.73
C ARG A 533 13.77 13.76 22.18
N MET A 534 14.93 13.28 22.58
CA MET A 534 15.20 12.67 23.88
C MET A 534 16.10 13.59 24.72
N GLN A 535 16.07 13.44 26.04
CA GLN A 535 17.00 14.08 26.95
C GLN A 535 18.28 13.25 27.00
N ARG A 536 19.42 13.87 26.67
CA ARG A 536 20.74 13.30 26.87
C ARG A 536 21.17 13.58 28.31
N ILE A 537 21.47 12.51 29.03
CA ILE A 537 21.94 12.48 30.42
C ILE A 537 23.34 11.89 30.37
N ASP A 538 24.33 12.64 30.87
CA ASP A 538 25.70 12.17 30.94
C ASP A 538 26.01 11.77 32.38
N LEU A 539 25.96 10.46 32.67
CA LEU A 539 26.16 9.97 34.03
C LEU A 539 27.59 10.20 34.52
N SER A 540 28.56 10.37 33.61
CA SER A 540 29.96 10.63 33.97
C SER A 540 30.19 12.01 34.57
N ASN A 541 29.32 12.98 34.27
CA ASN A 541 29.42 14.37 34.74
C ASN A 541 28.58 14.65 36.00
N CYS A 542 27.93 13.62 36.56
CA CYS A 542 27.06 13.78 37.72
C CYS A 542 27.82 13.41 39.01
N SER A 543 27.94 14.36 39.94
CA SER A 543 28.52 14.11 41.28
C SER A 543 27.60 13.30 42.19
N ASP A 544 26.30 13.33 41.92
CA ASP A 544 25.26 12.67 42.72
C ASP A 544 24.57 11.51 42.02
N THR A 545 23.84 10.71 42.80
CA THR A 545 23.02 9.62 42.27
C THR A 545 21.89 10.18 41.42
N VAL A 546 21.91 9.83 40.14
CA VAL A 546 20.84 10.17 39.18
C VAL A 546 19.71 9.15 39.33
N SER A 547 18.47 9.61 39.47
CA SER A 547 17.28 8.76 39.44
C SER A 547 16.44 9.04 38.20
N LEU A 548 15.91 7.97 37.63
CA LEU A 548 14.83 8.03 36.64
C LEU A 548 13.56 7.53 37.32
N ASP A 549 12.54 8.38 37.32
CA ASP A 549 11.30 8.13 38.04
C ASP A 549 10.12 8.13 37.07
N LEU A 550 9.28 7.10 37.19
CA LEU A 550 7.97 7.03 36.54
C LEU A 550 6.84 7.12 37.58
N PRO A 551 5.71 7.76 37.24
CA PRO A 551 4.55 7.77 38.12
C PRO A 551 4.01 6.34 38.32
N PRO A 552 3.73 5.91 39.57
CA PRO A 552 3.05 4.63 39.83
C PRO A 552 1.70 4.56 39.08
N PRO A 553 1.26 3.36 38.62
CA PRO A 553 1.77 2.02 38.91
C PRO A 553 2.87 1.50 37.97
N ALA A 554 3.41 2.34 37.09
CA ALA A 554 4.40 1.93 36.10
C ALA A 554 5.72 1.49 36.77
N SER A 555 6.42 0.53 36.16
CA SER A 555 7.77 0.12 36.57
C SER A 555 8.78 0.39 35.47
N LEU A 556 10.00 0.78 35.84
CA LEU A 556 11.13 0.86 34.92
C LEU A 556 11.92 -0.45 34.94
N VAL A 557 12.33 -0.88 33.75
CA VAL A 557 13.16 -2.05 33.54
C VAL A 557 14.40 -1.62 32.78
N GLU A 558 15.55 -1.89 33.37
CA GLU A 558 16.84 -1.72 32.75
C GLU A 558 17.31 -3.07 32.20
N TRP A 559 17.60 -3.14 30.90
CA TRP A 559 18.18 -4.32 30.26
C TRP A 559 19.59 -3.96 29.76
N THR A 560 20.61 -4.53 30.38
CA THR A 560 22.00 -4.34 29.95
C THR A 560 22.33 -5.32 28.84
N LEU A 561 22.78 -4.81 27.69
CA LEU A 561 23.13 -5.55 26.49
C LEU A 561 24.66 -5.67 26.40
N ARG A 562 25.15 -6.85 25.98
CA ARG A 562 26.55 -7.07 25.60
C ARG A 562 26.77 -6.79 24.11
N THR A 563 28.04 -6.80 23.68
CA THR A 563 28.43 -6.40 22.32
C THR A 563 27.69 -7.14 21.21
N ASP A 564 27.40 -8.43 21.42
CA ASP A 564 26.74 -9.29 20.41
C ASP A 564 25.31 -9.68 20.80
N GLU A 565 24.72 -9.01 21.79
CA GLU A 565 23.36 -9.29 22.24
C GLU A 565 22.33 -8.48 21.45
N ARG A 566 21.19 -9.13 21.19
CA ARG A 566 20.03 -8.52 20.54
C ARG A 566 18.78 -8.81 21.33
N VAL A 567 18.03 -7.75 21.63
CA VAL A 567 16.77 -7.84 22.36
C VAL A 567 15.67 -7.18 21.56
N ILE A 568 14.59 -7.91 21.37
CA ILE A 568 13.36 -7.40 20.78
C ILE A 568 12.59 -6.64 21.84
N PHE A 569 12.10 -5.45 21.50
CA PHE A 569 11.26 -4.66 22.39
C PHE A 569 10.14 -3.96 21.62
N GLU A 570 9.19 -3.44 22.38
CA GLU A 570 8.08 -2.66 21.84
C GLU A 570 8.30 -1.16 22.06
N PHE A 571 8.12 -0.35 21.03
CA PHE A 571 8.31 1.11 21.14
C PHE A 571 7.31 1.80 22.08
N SER A 572 6.13 1.23 22.32
CA SER A 572 5.17 1.72 23.33
C SER A 572 5.72 1.67 24.75
N HIS A 573 6.66 0.76 24.98
CA HIS A 573 7.36 0.54 26.24
C HIS A 573 8.76 1.14 26.24
N PHE A 574 9.20 1.80 25.16
CA PHE A 574 10.54 2.37 25.08
C PHE A 574 10.63 3.67 25.89
N VAL A 575 11.58 3.71 26.83
CA VAL A 575 11.87 4.90 27.65
C VAL A 575 13.22 5.48 27.27
N GLY A 576 14.21 4.65 27.00
CA GLY A 576 15.54 5.16 26.76
C GLY A 576 16.54 4.13 26.31
N MET A 577 17.71 4.60 25.95
CA MET A 577 18.84 3.75 25.59
C MET A 577 20.16 4.45 25.88
N SER A 578 21.24 3.70 26.02
CA SER A 578 22.59 4.25 26.01
C SER A 578 23.02 4.68 24.61
N ASP A 579 24.02 5.55 24.53
CA ASP A 579 24.63 6.03 23.29
C ASP A 579 25.22 4.92 22.39
N LYS A 580 25.71 3.84 23.01
CA LYS A 580 26.29 2.68 22.30
C LYS A 580 25.25 1.71 21.74
N THR A 581 24.01 1.76 22.25
CA THR A 581 22.93 0.87 21.82
C THR A 581 22.39 1.30 20.46
N ARG A 582 22.30 0.35 19.51
CA ARG A 582 21.74 0.59 18.18
C ARG A 582 20.33 0.03 18.10
N ILE A 583 19.39 0.86 17.65
CA ILE A 583 18.01 0.39 17.38
C ILE A 583 17.85 0.18 15.88
N LYS A 584 17.35 -0.99 15.51
CA LYS A 584 17.06 -1.33 14.12
C LYS A 584 15.63 -1.85 13.96
N PRO A 585 14.89 -1.38 12.94
CA PRO A 585 13.66 -2.02 12.51
C PRO A 585 13.97 -3.33 11.79
N LEU A 586 13.20 -4.37 12.07
CA LEU A 586 13.18 -5.63 11.35
C LEU A 586 11.77 -5.92 10.87
N LEU A 587 11.58 -5.94 9.55
CA LEU A 587 10.39 -6.56 8.99
C LEU A 587 10.58 -8.08 9.11
N ASN A 588 9.69 -8.77 9.82
CA ASN A 588 9.77 -10.20 10.06
C ASN A 588 8.38 -10.84 10.01
N PHE A 589 8.21 -11.83 9.14
CA PHE A 589 6.98 -12.59 8.95
C PHE A 589 7.04 -13.98 9.58
N ASN A 590 8.01 -14.23 10.46
CA ASN A 590 8.08 -15.43 11.28
C ASN A 590 6.79 -15.57 12.11
N LEU A 591 6.25 -16.79 12.16
CA LEU A 591 5.02 -17.14 12.86
C LEU A 591 5.03 -16.63 14.31
N VAL A 592 6.18 -16.67 15.01
CA VAL A 592 6.34 -16.15 16.37
C VAL A 592 5.99 -14.67 16.43
N SER A 593 6.61 -13.84 15.59
CA SER A 593 6.36 -12.39 15.55
C SER A 593 4.90 -12.08 15.19
N LEU A 594 4.32 -12.86 14.28
CA LEU A 594 2.94 -12.70 13.88
C LEU A 594 1.94 -13.06 14.98
N ILE A 595 2.25 -14.00 15.88
CA ILE A 595 1.44 -14.29 17.08
C ILE A 595 1.43 -13.09 18.04
N PHE A 596 2.52 -12.34 18.13
CA PHE A 596 2.55 -11.05 18.82
C PHE A 596 1.80 -9.93 18.05
N GLY A 597 1.21 -10.25 16.90
CA GLY A 597 0.42 -9.35 16.06
C GLY A 597 1.25 -8.42 15.17
N ARG A 598 2.57 -8.64 15.09
CA ARG A 598 3.51 -7.66 14.53
C ARG A 598 4.32 -8.25 13.38
N ALA A 599 4.30 -7.55 12.26
CA ALA A 599 5.22 -7.82 11.14
C ALA A 599 6.46 -6.93 11.23
N LEU A 600 6.34 -5.73 11.80
CA LEU A 600 7.47 -4.84 12.07
C LEU A 600 7.85 -4.96 13.54
N VAL A 601 9.06 -5.45 13.78
CA VAL A 601 9.64 -5.66 15.11
C VAL A 601 10.86 -4.74 15.23
N TYR A 602 11.18 -4.33 16.45
CA TYR A 602 12.37 -3.52 16.72
C TYR A 602 13.29 -4.29 17.64
N TYR A 603 14.58 -4.24 17.33
CA TYR A 603 15.59 -4.81 18.19
C TYR A 603 16.63 -3.75 18.57
N ALA A 604 17.08 -3.85 19.81
CA ALA A 604 18.25 -3.16 20.32
C ALA A 604 19.45 -4.10 20.20
N GLU A 605 20.55 -3.61 19.63
CA GLU A 605 21.79 -4.35 19.36
C GLU A 605 22.98 -3.59 19.96
N GLY A 606 23.97 -4.35 20.43
CA GLY A 606 25.27 -3.81 20.83
C GLY A 606 25.38 -3.57 22.34
N PRO A 607 26.60 -3.26 22.81
CA PRO A 607 26.80 -3.09 24.23
C PRO A 607 26.07 -1.83 24.70
N GLY A 608 25.53 -1.87 25.91
CA GLY A 608 24.88 -0.71 26.49
C GLY A 608 23.64 -1.06 27.28
N THR A 609 22.71 -0.13 27.37
CA THR A 609 21.53 -0.27 28.21
C THR A 609 20.28 0.14 27.45
N LEU A 610 19.26 -0.70 27.52
CA LEU A 610 17.91 -0.41 27.05
C LEU A 610 17.02 -0.16 28.27
N LEU A 611 16.29 0.95 28.29
CA LEU A 611 15.36 1.31 29.35
C LEU A 611 13.93 1.17 28.82
N LEU A 612 13.13 0.40 29.55
CA LEU A 612 11.76 0.07 29.18
C LEU A 612 10.81 0.41 30.33
N ARG A 613 9.57 0.78 30.01
CA ARG A 613 8.47 0.92 30.96
C ARG A 613 7.50 -0.24 30.85
N THR A 614 7.01 -0.70 31.99
CA THR A 614 5.80 -1.51 32.09
C THR A 614 4.68 -0.64 32.67
N ASN A 615 3.43 -0.93 32.31
CA ASN A 615 2.27 -0.18 32.79
C ASN A 615 1.94 -0.51 34.24
N ALA A 616 2.20 -1.76 34.65
CA ALA A 616 2.06 -2.20 36.01
C ALA A 616 3.39 -2.79 36.49
N THR A 617 3.33 -3.84 37.30
CA THR A 617 4.51 -4.54 37.83
C THR A 617 5.20 -5.33 36.73
N ALA A 618 6.50 -5.13 36.57
CA ALA A 618 7.34 -5.91 35.68
C ALA A 618 7.70 -7.27 36.30
N ILE A 619 7.69 -8.32 35.48
CA ILE A 619 8.17 -9.66 35.81
C ILE A 619 9.35 -9.98 34.87
N THR A 620 10.54 -10.15 35.44
CA THR A 620 11.74 -10.60 34.74
C THR A 620 11.94 -12.10 34.91
N THR A 621 12.70 -12.70 33.98
CA THR A 621 13.03 -14.14 34.03
C THR A 621 13.92 -14.49 35.22
N ARG A 622 14.82 -13.60 35.61
CA ARG A 622 15.63 -13.72 36.82
C ARG A 622 15.15 -12.72 37.86
N THR A 623 14.96 -13.17 39.09
CA THR A 623 14.70 -12.28 40.22
C THR A 623 15.98 -11.53 40.61
N ALA A 624 15.87 -10.50 41.45
CA ALA A 624 17.02 -9.76 41.97
C ALA A 624 18.08 -10.67 42.63
N ASN A 625 17.68 -11.86 43.09
CA ASN A 625 18.55 -12.85 43.73
C ASN A 625 19.14 -13.87 42.73
N GLY A 626 19.04 -13.62 41.42
CA GLY A 626 19.54 -14.50 40.36
C GLY A 626 18.73 -15.79 40.13
N ARG A 627 17.68 -16.05 40.92
CA ARG A 627 16.83 -17.25 40.78
C ARG A 627 15.85 -17.08 39.61
N THR A 628 15.56 -18.18 38.90
CA THR A 628 14.56 -18.20 37.84
C THR A 628 13.16 -17.95 38.40
N SER A 629 12.47 -16.95 37.87
CA SER A 629 11.11 -16.58 38.27
C SER A 629 10.09 -17.58 37.75
N ILE A 630 9.42 -18.29 38.66
CA ILE A 630 8.28 -19.18 38.34
C ILE A 630 7.15 -18.39 37.68
N LYS A 631 6.96 -17.12 38.08
CA LYS A 631 5.92 -16.24 37.51
C LYS A 631 6.18 -15.97 36.03
N ALA A 632 7.43 -15.71 35.64
CA ALA A 632 7.79 -15.48 34.24
C ALA A 632 7.52 -16.69 33.32
N GLY A 633 7.46 -17.90 33.87
CA GLY A 633 7.17 -19.14 33.11
C GLY A 633 5.68 -19.44 32.88
N ARG A 634 4.77 -18.59 33.37
CA ARG A 634 3.32 -18.72 33.15
C ARG A 634 2.93 -18.27 31.74
N SER A 635 1.72 -18.63 31.32
CA SER A 635 1.14 -18.19 30.06
C SER A 635 0.57 -16.78 30.20
N TYR A 636 0.98 -15.87 29.32
CA TYR A 636 0.51 -14.48 29.30
C TYR A 636 -0.04 -14.12 27.92
N ALA A 637 -0.86 -13.07 27.83
CA ALA A 637 -1.24 -12.55 26.54
C ALA A 637 0.01 -12.03 25.78
N PRO A 638 0.08 -12.16 24.44
CA PRO A 638 1.23 -11.71 23.66
C PRO A 638 1.65 -10.25 23.93
N ASN A 639 0.69 -9.35 24.15
CA ASN A 639 0.94 -7.94 24.43
C ASN A 639 1.42 -7.64 25.86
N CYS A 640 1.53 -8.65 26.73
CA CYS A 640 2.21 -8.50 28.02
C CYS A 640 3.73 -8.62 27.87
N PHE A 641 4.25 -9.12 26.75
CA PHE A 641 5.69 -9.30 26.56
C PHE A 641 6.32 -7.99 26.04
N VAL A 642 6.89 -7.23 26.97
CA VAL A 642 7.47 -5.91 26.72
C VAL A 642 8.80 -5.99 25.97
N ALA A 643 9.63 -6.95 26.36
CA ALA A 643 10.88 -7.25 25.68
C ALA A 643 11.26 -8.73 25.84
N ARG A 644 12.03 -9.22 24.89
CA ARG A 644 12.44 -10.63 24.82
C ARG A 644 13.76 -10.78 24.07
N ASP A 645 14.52 -11.80 24.45
CA ASP A 645 15.64 -12.26 23.64
C ASP A 645 15.15 -12.66 22.25
N THR A 646 15.93 -12.37 21.21
CA THR A 646 15.70 -12.84 19.83
C THR A 646 15.58 -14.36 19.72
N ARG A 647 16.25 -15.10 20.60
CA ARG A 647 16.19 -16.57 20.68
C ARG A 647 15.10 -17.12 21.57
N ALA A 648 14.33 -16.25 22.23
CA ALA A 648 13.28 -16.69 23.12
C ALA A 648 12.26 -17.53 22.34
N GLY A 649 12.13 -18.78 22.76
CA GLY A 649 11.21 -19.75 22.25
C GLY A 649 9.85 -19.61 22.91
N PHE A 650 8.79 -19.67 22.10
CA PHE A 650 7.42 -19.53 22.58
C PHE A 650 6.54 -20.70 22.12
N ALA A 651 5.68 -21.14 23.03
CA ALA A 651 4.58 -22.08 22.76
C ALA A 651 3.24 -21.35 22.89
N VAL A 652 2.31 -21.65 21.98
CA VAL A 652 1.00 -21.01 21.90
C VAL A 652 -0.08 -21.89 22.51
N HIS A 653 -0.64 -21.44 23.62
CA HIS A 653 -1.78 -22.08 24.24
C HIS A 653 -3.06 -21.36 23.76
N SER A 654 -3.81 -22.03 22.88
CA SER A 654 -5.10 -21.56 22.40
C SER A 654 -6.01 -22.74 22.07
N GLU A 655 -7.30 -22.61 22.38
CA GLU A 655 -8.29 -23.60 21.97
C GLU A 655 -8.50 -23.55 20.46
N HIS A 656 -8.31 -24.70 19.79
CA HIS A 656 -8.32 -24.78 18.33
C HIS A 656 -9.68 -24.39 17.70
N HIS A 657 -10.79 -24.70 18.39
CA HIS A 657 -12.13 -24.38 17.91
C HIS A 657 -12.44 -22.87 18.04
N GLU A 658 -11.70 -22.15 18.89
CA GLU A 658 -11.79 -20.70 19.03
C GLU A 658 -10.65 -19.95 18.32
N VAL A 659 -9.93 -20.55 17.38
CA VAL A 659 -8.80 -19.88 16.68
C VAL A 659 -9.18 -18.52 16.07
N MET A 660 -10.45 -18.32 15.77
CA MET A 660 -10.98 -17.09 15.21
C MET A 660 -11.59 -16.10 16.22
N ARG A 661 -11.84 -16.49 17.47
CA ARG A 661 -12.52 -15.64 18.48
C ARG A 661 -11.81 -15.60 19.83
N GLY A 662 -11.17 -16.70 20.20
CA GLY A 662 -10.55 -16.95 21.48
C GLY A 662 -9.24 -16.19 21.68
N ASN A 663 -8.95 -15.95 22.95
CA ASN A 663 -7.71 -15.32 23.39
C ASN A 663 -6.53 -16.25 23.08
N ILE A 664 -5.40 -15.65 22.72
CA ILE A 664 -4.13 -16.37 22.64
C ILE A 664 -3.38 -16.08 23.93
N VAL A 665 -2.89 -17.13 24.60
CA VAL A 665 -1.87 -16.98 25.63
C VAL A 665 -0.62 -17.71 25.19
N VAL A 666 0.52 -17.10 25.47
CA VAL A 666 1.84 -17.55 25.02
C VAL A 666 2.66 -17.84 26.26
N ARG A 667 3.35 -18.98 26.22
CA ARG A 667 4.25 -19.41 27.26
C ARG A 667 5.68 -19.38 26.73
N LYS A 668 6.58 -18.73 27.46
CA LYS A 668 8.01 -18.76 27.14
C LYS A 668 8.63 -20.12 27.47
N SER A 669 9.74 -20.45 26.84
CA SER A 669 10.52 -21.63 27.23
C SER A 669 11.26 -21.38 28.56
N PRO A 670 11.58 -22.42 29.34
CA PRO A 670 12.08 -22.27 30.72
C PRO A 670 13.34 -21.43 30.84
N LYS A 671 14.29 -21.56 29.90
CA LYS A 671 15.62 -20.94 29.95
C LYS A 671 15.68 -19.53 29.33
N ASP A 672 14.63 -19.09 28.66
CA ASP A 672 14.70 -17.87 27.85
C ASP A 672 14.37 -16.61 28.64
N THR A 673 15.11 -15.54 28.35
CA THR A 673 14.99 -14.24 29.01
C THR A 673 13.91 -13.38 28.35
N VAL A 674 12.93 -12.99 29.15
CA VAL A 674 11.85 -12.06 28.78
C VAL A 674 11.55 -11.09 29.93
N VAL A 675 10.94 -9.97 29.56
CA VAL A 675 10.30 -8.99 30.45
C VAL A 675 8.80 -9.00 30.15
N VAL A 676 8.01 -9.29 31.18
CA VAL A 676 6.55 -9.38 31.10
C VAL A 676 5.92 -8.29 31.96
N ASP A 677 4.95 -7.58 31.41
CA ASP A 677 4.06 -6.68 32.14
C ASP A 677 2.89 -7.48 32.73
N THR A 678 2.63 -7.29 34.02
CA THR A 678 1.47 -7.91 34.69
C THR A 678 0.14 -7.39 34.17
N GLN A 679 0.11 -6.19 33.56
CA GLN A 679 -1.08 -5.61 32.97
C GLN A 679 -0.87 -5.35 31.49
N ALA A 680 -1.69 -5.98 30.64
CA ALA A 680 -1.75 -5.64 29.24
C ALA A 680 -2.11 -4.15 29.05
N ASP A 681 -1.47 -3.50 28.07
CA ASP A 681 -1.48 -2.07 27.71
C ASP A 681 -2.86 -1.40 27.48
N ASN A 682 -3.99 -2.05 27.83
CA ASN A 682 -5.35 -1.52 27.66
C ASN A 682 -6.42 -2.09 28.61
N GLY A 683 -6.08 -2.87 29.66
CA GLY A 683 -7.09 -3.52 30.54
C GLY A 683 -8.07 -4.48 29.84
N ALA A 684 -8.00 -4.60 28.51
CA ALA A 684 -8.85 -5.43 27.70
C ALA A 684 -8.23 -6.82 27.63
N ARG A 685 -9.05 -7.83 28.00
CA ARG A 685 -8.90 -9.21 27.54
C ARG A 685 -8.34 -9.18 26.12
N SER A 686 -7.23 -9.85 25.90
CA SER A 686 -6.50 -9.87 24.63
C SER A 686 -7.35 -10.52 23.53
N ALA A 687 -8.36 -9.81 23.05
CA ALA A 687 -9.32 -10.29 22.06
C ALA A 687 -8.61 -10.36 20.70
N PHE A 688 -7.83 -11.41 20.53
CA PHE A 688 -7.29 -11.86 19.25
C PHE A 688 -8.41 -12.58 18.49
N GLY A 689 -9.44 -11.84 18.09
CA GLY A 689 -10.57 -12.37 17.31
C GLY A 689 -10.69 -11.73 15.92
N ILE A 690 -11.42 -12.37 15.02
CA ILE A 690 -11.83 -11.87 13.70
C ILE A 690 -12.36 -10.44 13.82
N LEU A 691 -13.13 -10.10 14.86
CA LEU A 691 -13.64 -8.75 15.08
C LEU A 691 -12.55 -7.69 15.23
N ARG A 692 -11.38 -8.03 15.80
CA ARG A 692 -10.22 -7.13 15.81
C ARG A 692 -9.53 -7.11 14.45
N TYR A 693 -9.39 -8.25 13.75
CA TYR A 693 -8.81 -8.26 12.40
C TYR A 693 -9.68 -7.48 11.41
N ALA A 694 -10.99 -7.70 11.43
CA ALA A 694 -11.99 -6.89 10.74
C ALA A 694 -11.88 -5.44 11.20
N ARG A 695 -11.80 -5.12 12.49
CA ARG A 695 -11.61 -3.72 12.93
C ARG A 695 -10.29 -3.09 12.46
N THR A 696 -9.18 -3.84 12.45
CA THR A 696 -7.87 -3.38 11.96
C THR A 696 -7.80 -3.35 10.42
N PHE A 697 -8.64 -4.15 9.76
CA PHE A 697 -8.82 -4.20 8.31
C PHE A 697 -9.72 -3.06 7.81
N LEU A 698 -10.81 -2.79 8.54
CA LEU A 698 -11.80 -1.73 8.30
C LEU A 698 -11.29 -0.36 8.81
N VAL A 699 -10.34 -0.36 9.74
CA VAL A 699 -9.69 0.85 10.30
C VAL A 699 -8.19 0.59 10.40
N PRO A 700 -7.43 0.78 9.30
CA PRO A 700 -5.97 0.83 9.39
C PRO A 700 -5.61 2.07 10.22
N ILE A 701 -5.12 1.85 11.45
CA ILE A 701 -4.62 2.92 12.32
C ILE A 701 -3.20 3.29 11.90
#